data_AF-A0A1Q5GPA9-F1
#
_entry.id   AF-A0A1Q5GPA9-F1
#
_cell.length_a   1.000
_cell.length_b   1.000
_cell.length_c   1.000
_cell.angle_alpha   90.00
_cell.angle_beta   90.00
_cell.angle_gamma   90.00
#
_symmetry.space_group_name_H-M   'P 1'
#
loop_
_entity.id
_entity.type
_entity.pdbx_description
1 polymer ?
#
loop_
_entity_poly.entity_id
_entity_poly.type
_entity_poly.pdbx_seq_one_letter_code
_entity_poly.pdbx_strand_id
1 'polypeptide(L)'
;MSVGFDGAQAADGAVALELVGDLRRPAVWPARAASVHRVLPAWPSRVTPAGHVVVAGLVAVLARWTGQDEVVLGLAPACGSVARVDVSGDPGFGELAARVGLAWTAPVAGPDRPDPVAVEFTDGPVAETGPAVVDVDMVVRVAADGSVLRVDYAVEGFSAQFVRGLVDQVVVLVSAGTAAPQVALSRLPLLDAAERERLLAWGRGPVRAIPGEPIHELVLSWARRSPEAVAGVAGDEVLTYGELDRRSGLLAAYLRSVGVRAGDVVSVALERGLWSLVAAMGVLRAGAAYTPMDVSWPAERMRVLLADHGARVVLTVGAVAPRIPAGDGVTVVALDDGWPAVPAGAVADLPAVPVDAPAFVIYTSGSTGTPKGVVLSHERLANFLAWMTGECAIGPGSRMLHSAAPVFDAAFGEIFAALTGGGRVVVCPRDDLLDARRLTDLVNTQGVTHTFGPATNIAPLDPGACPGLRCVIFGGEAVPPRLAQRWLTAGTRVVNAYGPAEIAVACTWFDASAGWGGAYVPIGWPMPNRQVRVVDANLDLLPAGVPGEILIAGFGVADGYLNRPELTAQRFVTDPYGGGLAYRSGDLGRWNSAGALEILGRMDHQVKVNGIRIELGEIESILAQHPEVETAVVVRREDRGVARLVAYVTGRDGRTPGTGDLRDHATAHLPGYMVPAAFVVLDRFPLGGTGKIDRSALPAPGAQRPDLGVPYVEPATEGERLVAEVFASVLGIERVGARDSFFHLGGTSLQSAAVAAGIDEAADVVVPVSQIHRTPTPHELARWLATAPRRTDTGSTAGQTRQRPGPVPLAQQVAKCLMSPLEVVVPVTWWIEGELDLRALMAALGDLHHRHQALHARYRRTDPPTAIIPPNPGMPQLRLLADAATEHDALDQLAEAVQQPLDYTQGRNWRAGLIRNKTTNRILFGIGIHHIAFDGWSYGLLVRDLSHAYTARQAGHTPTWTHPAPTLHQSHDEYTRLRNAADLQTQRTYWREQLRDLPRQGEGPATAPLEQALAWGPKAGHTVTVTPEVLDRWDRAARDQRFSRSSYFVAAFASALRAIHGQDDIALLMVVAKRGSRVLDSAFTTRLNLNCVRVRFDGPQDDKLVLRVDETIRDLMRAQDVPFAETADDPAAGLSGEVVASLPTFVFQDNVVVPLELPGCRAEEVVDPYAREVPNGLTVEVLPRVDHALLRVTIRTDYLPYSFAEELNHHMLRFLEDGPAGTPTAG
;
A
#
# COMPACT_ATOMS: atom_id res chain seq x y z
N MET A 1 39.37 5.40 20.06
CA MET A 1 39.40 5.68 21.51
C MET A 1 38.40 4.75 22.17
N SER A 2 38.78 4.11 23.28
CA SER A 2 37.88 3.32 24.10
C SER A 2 36.85 4.25 24.75
N VAL A 3 35.59 4.10 24.43
CA VAL A 3 34.52 4.41 25.39
C VAL A 3 34.04 3.05 25.88
N GLY A 4 34.75 2.56 26.89
CA GLY A 4 34.23 1.48 27.71
C GLY A 4 33.09 2.06 28.54
N PHE A 5 31.97 1.34 28.61
CA PHE A 5 31.17 1.42 29.82
C PHE A 5 32.07 1.02 30.97
N ASP A 6 32.27 1.94 31.89
CA ASP A 6 32.91 1.65 33.15
C ASP A 6 32.11 0.52 33.80
N GLY A 7 32.76 -0.61 34.07
CA GLY A 7 32.17 -1.77 34.76
C GLY A 7 31.79 -1.49 36.21
N ALA A 8 31.72 -0.21 36.61
CA ALA A 8 31.50 0.26 37.96
C ALA A 8 30.01 0.40 38.36
N GLN A 9 29.05 0.18 37.45
CA GLN A 9 27.62 0.08 37.80
C GLN A 9 27.03 -1.34 37.67
N ALA A 10 27.81 -2.34 37.24
CA ALA A 10 27.42 -3.76 37.32
C ALA A 10 27.85 -4.40 38.64
N ALA A 11 27.79 -3.65 39.75
CA ALA A 11 28.18 -4.12 41.08
C ALA A 11 27.11 -5.02 41.75
N ASP A 12 25.87 -5.04 41.24
CA ASP A 12 24.73 -5.66 41.92
C ASP A 12 24.03 -6.76 41.09
N GLY A 13 24.76 -7.75 40.56
CA GLY A 13 24.18 -9.03 40.07
C GLY A 13 23.03 -8.97 39.04
N ALA A 14 22.83 -7.85 38.35
CA ALA A 14 21.76 -7.64 37.37
C ALA A 14 22.06 -8.29 36.00
N VAL A 15 21.02 -8.70 35.28
CA VAL A 15 21.12 -9.33 33.94
C VAL A 15 20.42 -8.47 32.91
N ALA A 16 21.12 -8.17 31.80
CA ALA A 16 20.55 -7.51 30.62
C ALA A 16 20.33 -8.53 29.50
N LEU A 17 19.07 -8.66 29.08
CA LEU A 17 18.63 -9.55 28.01
C LEU A 17 18.23 -8.71 26.80
N GLU A 18 18.69 -9.11 25.63
CA GLU A 18 18.28 -8.56 24.33
C GLU A 18 17.39 -9.60 23.64
N LEU A 19 16.17 -9.21 23.24
CA LEU A 19 15.28 -10.13 22.54
C LEU A 19 15.72 -10.29 21.08
N VAL A 20 15.79 -11.51 20.56
CA VAL A 20 16.23 -11.76 19.17
C VAL A 20 15.04 -12.33 18.37
N GLY A 21 14.24 -11.44 17.74
CA GLY A 21 13.11 -11.78 16.88
C GLY A 21 12.17 -10.60 16.59
N ASP A 22 11.40 -10.67 15.49
CA ASP A 22 10.36 -9.65 15.19
C ASP A 22 9.06 -9.96 15.93
N LEU A 23 8.92 -9.43 17.14
CA LEU A 23 7.73 -9.57 17.99
C LEU A 23 6.44 -9.03 17.33
N ARG A 24 6.55 -8.25 16.25
CA ARG A 24 5.41 -7.72 15.48
C ARG A 24 4.83 -8.75 14.52
N ARG A 25 5.58 -9.81 14.17
CA ARG A 25 5.17 -10.87 13.24
C ARG A 25 5.64 -12.26 13.74
N PRO A 26 5.01 -12.82 14.78
CA PRO A 26 5.45 -14.06 15.42
C PRO A 26 5.57 -15.25 14.45
N ALA A 27 4.74 -15.28 13.39
CA ALA A 27 4.74 -16.32 12.36
C ALA A 27 5.98 -16.35 11.46
N VAL A 28 6.88 -15.35 11.53
CA VAL A 28 8.07 -15.22 10.66
C VAL A 28 9.38 -15.60 11.38
N TRP A 29 9.30 -16.08 12.63
CA TRP A 29 10.46 -16.41 13.46
C TRP A 29 11.48 -17.44 12.88
N PRO A 30 11.13 -18.42 12.01
CA PRO A 30 12.09 -19.48 11.66
C PRO A 30 13.31 -19.03 10.83
N ALA A 31 13.31 -17.84 10.23
CA ALA A 31 14.29 -17.49 9.18
C ALA A 31 15.53 -16.69 9.63
N ARG A 32 15.56 -16.11 10.85
CA ARG A 32 16.58 -15.11 11.23
C ARG A 32 17.55 -15.50 12.35
N ALA A 33 17.43 -16.68 12.96
CA ALA A 33 18.32 -17.13 14.04
C ALA A 33 19.69 -17.70 13.57
N ALA A 34 20.02 -17.60 12.28
CA ALA A 34 21.16 -18.29 11.65
C ALA A 34 22.50 -17.53 11.68
N SER A 35 22.54 -16.28 12.14
CA SER A 35 23.73 -15.40 12.12
C SER A 35 24.51 -15.32 13.43
N VAL A 36 24.29 -16.27 14.37
CA VAL A 36 24.90 -16.20 15.71
C VAL A 36 26.19 -17.02 15.81
N HIS A 37 27.27 -16.40 16.32
CA HIS A 37 28.60 -16.99 16.37
C HIS A 37 28.90 -17.84 17.63
N ARG A 38 28.10 -17.76 18.70
CA ARG A 38 28.31 -18.56 19.93
C ARG A 38 27.01 -18.89 20.68
N VAL A 39 26.71 -20.18 20.84
CA VAL A 39 25.65 -20.68 21.74
C VAL A 39 26.30 -21.06 23.07
N LEU A 40 25.77 -20.53 24.19
CA LEU A 40 26.29 -20.89 25.51
C LEU A 40 25.70 -22.23 25.98
N PRO A 41 26.52 -23.15 26.53
CA PRO A 41 26.05 -24.42 27.06
C PRO A 41 25.36 -24.28 28.44
N ALA A 42 25.48 -23.13 29.11
CA ALA A 42 24.85 -22.84 30.39
C ALA A 42 24.70 -21.31 30.59
N TRP A 43 23.66 -20.90 31.32
CA TRP A 43 23.44 -19.50 31.71
C TRP A 43 24.58 -18.96 32.58
N PRO A 44 24.91 -17.65 32.52
CA PRO A 44 26.00 -17.08 33.32
C PRO A 44 25.78 -17.32 34.82
N SER A 45 26.81 -17.80 35.53
CA SER A 45 26.76 -18.13 36.97
C SER A 45 26.55 -16.94 37.92
N ARG A 46 26.26 -15.74 37.38
CA ARG A 46 26.08 -14.47 38.11
C ARG A 46 24.61 -14.07 38.28
N VAL A 47 23.68 -14.81 37.67
CA VAL A 47 22.23 -14.56 37.82
C VAL A 47 21.74 -15.16 39.14
N THR A 48 20.98 -14.41 39.93
CA THR A 48 20.42 -14.93 41.18
C THR A 48 19.25 -15.89 40.93
N PRO A 49 18.85 -16.70 41.94
CA PRO A 49 17.67 -17.53 41.84
C PRO A 49 16.40 -16.78 41.39
N ALA A 50 16.19 -15.57 41.90
CA ALA A 50 15.05 -14.74 41.53
C ALA A 50 15.15 -14.24 40.07
N GLY A 51 16.34 -13.88 39.60
CA GLY A 51 16.57 -13.52 38.19
C GLY A 51 16.24 -14.64 37.20
N HIS A 52 16.60 -15.89 37.51
CA HIS A 52 16.26 -17.04 36.66
C HIS A 52 14.75 -17.31 36.58
N VAL A 53 14.01 -17.06 37.66
CA VAL A 53 12.55 -17.18 37.69
C VAL A 53 11.89 -16.15 36.76
N VAL A 54 12.35 -14.90 36.80
CA VAL A 54 11.86 -13.83 35.91
C VAL A 54 12.17 -14.13 34.44
N VAL A 55 13.37 -14.63 34.15
CA VAL A 55 13.75 -15.09 32.80
C VAL A 55 12.86 -16.23 32.32
N ALA A 56 12.59 -17.23 33.17
CA ALA A 56 11.68 -18.33 32.83
C ALA A 56 10.26 -17.80 32.54
N GLY A 57 9.81 -16.79 33.29
CA GLY A 57 8.60 -16.03 33.02
C GLY A 57 8.58 -15.42 31.61
N LEU A 58 9.63 -14.68 31.26
CA LEU A 58 9.79 -14.06 29.94
C LEU A 58 9.80 -15.10 28.81
N VAL A 59 10.57 -16.19 28.97
CA VAL A 59 10.61 -17.29 27.99
C VAL A 59 9.23 -17.91 27.80
N ALA A 60 8.49 -18.14 28.88
CA ALA A 60 7.15 -18.70 28.81
C ALA A 60 6.16 -17.78 28.07
N VAL A 61 6.20 -16.46 28.33
CA VAL A 61 5.35 -15.50 27.60
C VAL A 61 5.67 -15.50 26.12
N LEU A 62 6.96 -15.44 25.75
CA LEU A 62 7.41 -15.44 24.36
C LEU A 62 7.07 -16.76 23.64
N ALA A 63 7.24 -17.90 24.31
CA ALA A 63 6.83 -19.20 23.77
C ALA A 63 5.33 -19.22 23.45
N ARG A 64 4.49 -18.71 24.37
CA ARG A 64 3.04 -18.62 24.17
C ARG A 64 2.64 -17.67 23.04
N TRP A 65 3.30 -16.52 22.90
CA TRP A 65 3.03 -15.58 21.80
C TRP A 65 3.45 -16.10 20.43
N THR A 66 4.54 -16.86 20.38
CA THR A 66 5.17 -17.27 19.11
C THR A 66 4.80 -18.67 18.67
N GLY A 67 4.28 -19.50 19.59
CA GLY A 67 4.00 -20.92 19.36
C GLY A 67 5.24 -21.74 18.99
N GLN A 68 6.44 -21.25 19.32
CA GLN A 68 7.70 -21.94 19.03
C GLN A 68 8.07 -22.88 20.16
N ASP A 69 8.64 -24.04 19.79
CA ASP A 69 9.20 -25.02 20.73
C ASP A 69 10.58 -24.60 21.30
N GLU A 70 11.18 -23.53 20.78
CA GLU A 70 12.47 -22.99 21.22
C GLU A 70 12.43 -21.46 21.22
N VAL A 71 12.88 -20.84 22.33
CA VAL A 71 13.01 -19.37 22.47
C VAL A 71 14.49 -19.00 22.51
N VAL A 72 14.87 -17.97 21.74
CA VAL A 72 16.25 -17.49 21.63
C VAL A 72 16.39 -16.10 22.26
N LEU A 73 17.34 -15.96 23.21
CA LEU A 73 17.63 -14.72 23.93
C LEU A 73 19.10 -14.31 23.76
N GLY A 74 19.35 -13.03 23.47
CA GLY A 74 20.69 -12.42 23.46
C GLY A 74 21.11 -11.94 24.85
N LEU A 75 22.42 -11.97 25.14
CA LEU A 75 22.98 -11.57 26.44
C LEU A 75 23.93 -10.38 26.30
N ALA A 76 23.62 -9.25 26.94
CA ALA A 76 24.46 -8.05 26.95
C ALA A 76 25.38 -7.99 28.19
N PRO A 77 26.59 -7.39 28.12
CA PRO A 77 27.24 -6.73 26.98
C PRO A 77 28.10 -7.70 26.12
N ALA A 78 27.92 -9.01 26.25
CA ALA A 78 28.74 -10.00 25.56
C ALA A 78 28.31 -10.16 24.10
N CYS A 79 28.79 -9.26 23.23
CA CYS A 79 28.57 -9.29 21.78
C CYS A 79 28.63 -10.72 21.22
N GLY A 80 27.49 -11.26 20.78
CA GLY A 80 27.38 -12.52 20.03
C GLY A 80 27.07 -13.80 20.82
N SER A 81 26.68 -13.73 22.10
CA SER A 81 26.24 -14.89 22.87
C SER A 81 24.72 -14.98 22.96
N VAL A 82 24.13 -16.12 22.57
CA VAL A 82 22.69 -16.40 22.77
C VAL A 82 22.46 -17.61 23.67
N ALA A 83 21.38 -17.55 24.43
CA ALA A 83 20.79 -18.68 25.14
C ALA A 83 19.58 -19.19 24.34
N ARG A 84 19.55 -20.48 24.06
CA ARG A 84 18.38 -21.16 23.50
C ARG A 84 17.71 -21.95 24.62
N VAL A 85 16.42 -21.73 24.79
CA VAL A 85 15.63 -22.40 25.81
C VAL A 85 14.58 -23.26 25.11
N ASP A 86 14.74 -24.56 25.22
CA ASP A 86 13.79 -25.56 24.74
C ASP A 86 12.55 -25.55 25.64
N VAL A 87 11.39 -25.29 25.04
CA VAL A 87 10.06 -25.30 25.67
C VAL A 87 9.18 -26.41 25.07
N SER A 88 9.75 -27.29 24.25
CA SER A 88 9.06 -28.44 23.69
C SER A 88 8.55 -29.37 24.80
N GLY A 89 7.42 -30.02 24.50
CA GLY A 89 6.76 -30.94 25.42
C GLY A 89 5.93 -30.26 26.52
N ASP A 90 5.78 -28.93 26.48
CA ASP A 90 4.97 -28.15 27.43
C ASP A 90 5.41 -28.38 28.89
N PRO A 91 6.67 -28.03 29.26
CA PRO A 91 7.24 -28.35 30.56
C PRO A 91 6.49 -27.67 31.71
N GLY A 92 6.69 -28.15 32.94
CA GLY A 92 6.28 -27.38 34.12
C GLY A 92 7.11 -26.10 34.28
N PHE A 93 6.58 -25.05 34.91
CA PHE A 93 7.37 -23.82 35.14
C PHE A 93 8.67 -24.04 35.93
N GLY A 94 8.68 -24.96 36.90
CA GLY A 94 9.88 -25.33 37.64
C GLY A 94 10.89 -26.09 36.77
N GLU A 95 10.42 -26.90 35.82
CA GLU A 95 11.26 -27.55 34.82
C GLU A 95 11.84 -26.52 33.84
N LEU A 96 11.02 -25.55 33.40
CA LEU A 96 11.50 -24.44 32.58
C LEU A 96 12.57 -23.63 33.31
N ALA A 97 12.34 -23.28 34.59
CA ALA A 97 13.32 -22.58 35.42
C ALA A 97 14.63 -23.39 35.54
N ALA A 98 14.54 -24.72 35.61
CA ALA A 98 15.72 -25.59 35.59
C ALA A 98 16.45 -25.61 34.24
N ARG A 99 15.71 -25.60 33.12
CA ARG A 99 16.28 -25.45 31.77
C ARG A 99 16.99 -24.10 31.58
N VAL A 100 16.56 -23.07 32.31
CA VAL A 100 17.17 -21.73 32.34
C VAL A 100 18.35 -21.65 33.34
N GLY A 101 18.63 -22.70 34.12
CA GLY A 101 19.82 -22.79 34.99
C GLY A 101 19.54 -22.74 36.50
N LEU A 102 18.28 -22.76 36.95
CA LEU A 102 17.92 -22.81 38.36
C LEU A 102 17.81 -24.26 38.87
N ALA A 103 18.61 -24.66 39.86
CA ALA A 103 18.31 -25.89 40.62
C ALA A 103 17.04 -25.66 41.47
N TRP A 104 15.87 -26.07 40.97
CA TRP A 104 14.60 -25.90 41.68
C TRP A 104 14.53 -26.81 42.90
N THR A 105 14.89 -26.27 44.06
CA THR A 105 14.60 -26.87 45.37
C THR A 105 13.44 -26.10 46.01
N ALA A 106 12.37 -26.80 46.39
CA ALA A 106 11.10 -26.40 47.01
C ALA A 106 11.03 -25.07 47.84
N PRO A 107 9.83 -24.48 48.02
CA PRO A 107 9.56 -23.05 47.82
C PRO A 107 9.93 -22.14 49.01
N VAL A 108 10.38 -20.91 48.70
CA VAL A 108 10.34 -19.79 49.66
C VAL A 108 8.93 -19.20 49.61
N ALA A 109 7.98 -19.80 50.34
CA ALA A 109 6.66 -19.23 50.58
C ALA A 109 6.62 -18.66 52.01
N GLY A 110 6.35 -17.36 52.11
CA GLY A 110 5.92 -16.70 53.34
C GLY A 110 4.80 -15.71 53.00
N PRO A 111 3.66 -15.72 53.71
CA PRO A 111 2.47 -14.93 53.36
C PRO A 111 2.59 -13.40 53.55
N ASP A 112 3.74 -12.88 53.98
CA ASP A 112 3.96 -11.48 54.38
C ASP A 112 5.00 -10.72 53.53
N ARG A 113 5.26 -11.11 52.27
CA ARG A 113 6.09 -10.30 51.36
C ARG A 113 5.22 -9.55 50.33
N PRO A 114 5.38 -8.23 50.17
CA PRO A 114 4.71 -7.47 49.12
C PRO A 114 5.17 -7.97 47.73
N ASP A 115 4.33 -7.76 46.72
CA ASP A 115 4.50 -8.23 45.33
C ASP A 115 5.97 -8.31 44.88
N PRO A 116 6.43 -9.45 44.35
CA PRO A 116 7.86 -9.73 44.25
C PRO A 116 8.61 -8.94 43.17
N VAL A 117 7.94 -8.09 42.37
CA VAL A 117 8.57 -7.34 41.27
C VAL A 117 7.97 -5.93 41.17
N ALA A 118 8.70 -4.91 41.63
CA ALA A 118 8.49 -3.52 41.24
C ALA A 118 8.90 -3.33 39.78
N VAL A 119 8.18 -2.48 39.03
CA VAL A 119 8.43 -2.27 37.61
C VAL A 119 8.77 -0.79 37.39
N GLU A 120 9.92 -0.53 36.78
CA GLU A 120 10.34 0.82 36.41
C GLU A 120 10.39 0.96 34.88
N PHE A 121 9.61 1.90 34.35
CA PHE A 121 9.66 2.30 32.95
C PHE A 121 10.48 3.58 32.83
N THR A 122 11.43 3.60 31.90
CA THR A 122 12.11 4.83 31.50
C THR A 122 11.85 5.08 30.03
N ASP A 123 11.08 6.13 29.74
CA ASP A 123 10.92 6.66 28.38
C ASP A 123 12.18 7.47 28.05
N GLY A 124 13.00 6.99 27.11
CA GLY A 124 14.23 7.67 26.70
C GLY A 124 15.03 6.85 25.69
N PRO A 125 15.99 7.46 24.98
CA PRO A 125 16.91 6.72 24.11
C PRO A 125 17.61 5.66 24.96
N VAL A 126 17.66 4.42 24.46
CA VAL A 126 18.53 3.38 25.03
C VAL A 126 19.94 3.99 25.09
N ALA A 127 20.48 4.23 26.28
CA ALA A 127 21.81 4.79 26.44
C ALA A 127 22.79 3.95 25.59
N GLU A 128 23.54 4.59 24.69
CA GLU A 128 24.38 3.96 23.65
C GLU A 128 25.18 2.75 24.15
N THR A 129 24.59 1.54 24.10
CA THR A 129 25.30 0.29 24.40
C THR A 129 25.79 -0.36 23.13
N GLY A 130 26.71 0.28 22.41
CA GLY A 130 27.38 -0.33 21.25
C GLY A 130 26.46 -0.82 20.13
N PRO A 131 27.00 -1.43 19.06
CA PRO A 131 26.21 -1.88 17.93
C PRO A 131 25.43 -3.15 18.28
N ALA A 132 24.10 -3.04 18.39
CA ALA A 132 23.20 -4.18 18.36
C ALA A 132 23.27 -4.87 16.99
N VAL A 133 23.27 -6.20 16.97
CA VAL A 133 23.49 -7.03 15.76
C VAL A 133 22.16 -7.40 15.08
N VAL A 134 21.01 -6.96 15.60
CA VAL A 134 19.68 -7.32 15.10
C VAL A 134 18.68 -6.17 15.33
N ASP A 135 17.73 -5.95 14.41
CA ASP A 135 16.60 -4.99 14.52
C ASP A 135 15.63 -5.36 15.68
N VAL A 136 16.08 -5.28 16.94
CA VAL A 136 15.22 -5.49 18.12
C VAL A 136 15.64 -4.59 19.27
N ASP A 137 15.01 -3.43 19.35
CA ASP A 137 15.26 -2.46 20.42
C ASP A 137 14.40 -2.76 21.66
N MET A 138 14.65 -3.88 22.34
CA MET A 138 14.09 -4.11 23.68
C MET A 138 15.11 -4.81 24.59
N VAL A 139 15.60 -4.08 25.60
CA VAL A 139 16.52 -4.57 26.62
C VAL A 139 15.77 -4.74 27.93
N VAL A 140 15.73 -5.97 28.45
CA VAL A 140 15.16 -6.28 29.77
C VAL A 140 16.28 -6.38 30.78
N ARG A 141 16.25 -5.53 31.81
CA ARG A 141 17.16 -5.56 32.95
C ARG A 141 16.42 -6.08 34.18
N VAL A 142 16.95 -7.14 34.79
CA VAL A 142 16.45 -7.67 36.06
C VAL A 142 17.45 -7.31 37.16
N ALA A 143 17.00 -6.67 38.24
CA ALA A 143 17.84 -6.40 39.41
C ALA A 143 18.33 -7.69 40.09
N ALA A 144 19.46 -7.65 40.83
CA ALA A 144 20.03 -8.83 41.50
C ALA A 144 19.04 -9.58 42.37
N ASP A 145 18.18 -8.91 43.11
CA ASP A 145 17.21 -9.56 44.01
C ASP A 145 15.93 -10.01 43.29
N GLY A 146 15.84 -9.80 41.97
CA GLY A 146 14.67 -10.08 41.14
C GLY A 146 13.51 -9.11 41.37
N SER A 147 13.71 -8.07 42.19
CA SER A 147 12.63 -7.16 42.61
C SER A 147 12.34 -6.06 41.61
N VAL A 148 13.19 -5.81 40.60
CA VAL A 148 12.94 -4.78 39.59
C VAL A 148 13.11 -5.32 38.18
N LEU A 149 12.06 -5.20 37.37
CA LEU A 149 12.11 -5.39 35.92
C LEU A 149 12.11 -4.02 35.24
N ARG A 150 13.20 -3.69 34.56
CA ARG A 150 13.31 -2.49 33.72
C ARG A 150 13.35 -2.89 32.26
N VAL A 151 12.54 -2.22 31.43
CA VAL A 151 12.51 -2.46 30.00
C VAL A 151 12.85 -1.16 29.27
N ASP A 152 13.99 -1.15 28.59
CA ASP A 152 14.40 -0.06 27.70
C ASP A 152 14.02 -0.46 26.26
N TYR A 153 13.32 0.40 25.52
CA TYR A 153 12.82 0.05 24.17
C TYR A 153 12.80 1.24 23.20
N ALA A 154 12.91 0.99 21.88
CA ALA A 154 12.74 2.05 20.89
C ALA A 154 11.27 2.42 20.71
N VAL A 155 10.97 3.70 20.95
CA VAL A 155 9.62 4.27 20.80
C VAL A 155 9.11 4.25 19.35
N GLU A 156 10.01 4.13 18.38
CA GLU A 156 9.68 3.97 16.96
C GLU A 156 9.21 2.54 16.63
N GLY A 157 9.61 1.54 17.44
CA GLY A 157 9.36 0.12 17.20
C GLY A 157 8.27 -0.50 18.07
N PHE A 158 8.12 -0.04 19.32
CA PHE A 158 7.18 -0.58 20.30
C PHE A 158 6.37 0.53 20.98
N SER A 159 5.07 0.29 21.18
CA SER A 159 4.26 1.18 22.01
C SER A 159 4.50 0.88 23.49
N ALA A 160 4.48 1.92 24.33
CA ALA A 160 4.57 1.77 25.79
C ALA A 160 3.54 0.77 26.34
N GLN A 161 2.36 0.68 25.71
CA GLN A 161 1.32 -0.26 26.09
C GLN A 161 1.69 -1.71 25.78
N PHE A 162 2.27 -1.99 24.61
CA PHE A 162 2.73 -3.33 24.25
C PHE A 162 3.77 -3.82 25.25
N VAL A 163 4.72 -2.95 25.60
CA VAL A 163 5.78 -3.26 26.57
C VAL A 163 5.20 -3.46 27.97
N ARG A 164 4.30 -2.60 28.43
CA ARG A 164 3.58 -2.80 29.71
C ARG A 164 2.85 -4.14 29.76
N GLY A 165 2.11 -4.48 28.70
CA GLY A 165 1.40 -5.75 28.60
C GLY A 165 2.35 -6.96 28.71
N LEU A 166 3.50 -6.91 28.04
CA LEU A 166 4.52 -7.96 28.17
C LEU A 166 4.99 -8.12 29.63
N VAL A 167 5.26 -7.01 30.31
CA VAL A 167 5.70 -7.03 31.71
C VAL A 167 4.62 -7.59 32.63
N ASP A 168 3.38 -7.12 32.48
CA ASP A 168 2.25 -7.60 33.28
C ASP A 168 2.07 -9.12 33.14
N GLN A 169 2.25 -9.67 31.93
CA GLN A 169 2.18 -11.10 31.69
C GLN A 169 3.34 -11.88 32.29
N VAL A 170 4.56 -11.33 32.24
CA VAL A 170 5.70 -11.93 32.93
C VAL A 170 5.41 -12.01 34.42
N VAL A 171 4.85 -10.96 35.02
CA VAL A 171 4.48 -10.93 36.45
C VAL A 171 3.39 -11.96 36.76
N VAL A 172 2.32 -12.04 35.96
CA VAL A 172 1.23 -13.02 36.15
C VAL A 172 1.78 -14.45 36.05
N LEU A 173 2.58 -14.73 35.03
CA LEU A 173 3.10 -16.08 34.75
C LEU A 173 4.13 -16.50 35.80
N VAL A 174 5.04 -15.60 36.21
CA VAL A 174 5.97 -15.84 37.33
C VAL A 174 5.21 -16.13 38.62
N SER A 175 4.18 -15.34 38.94
CA SER A 175 3.40 -15.53 40.17
C SER A 175 2.68 -16.87 40.17
N ALA A 176 2.02 -17.23 39.07
CA ALA A 176 1.32 -18.50 38.95
C ALA A 176 2.28 -19.71 38.88
N GLY A 177 3.37 -19.59 38.11
CA GLY A 177 4.36 -20.63 37.92
C GLY A 177 5.19 -20.92 39.17
N THR A 178 5.46 -19.92 40.01
CA THR A 178 6.13 -20.12 41.31
C THR A 178 5.21 -20.75 42.36
N ALA A 179 3.92 -20.43 42.33
CA ALA A 179 2.92 -21.08 43.19
C ALA A 179 2.65 -22.54 42.79
N ALA A 180 2.78 -22.88 41.50
CA ALA A 180 2.47 -24.21 40.96
C ALA A 180 3.51 -24.68 39.91
N PRO A 181 4.76 -24.97 40.31
CA PRO A 181 5.88 -25.22 39.39
C PRO A 181 5.74 -26.47 38.52
N GLN A 182 4.89 -27.41 38.91
CA GLN A 182 4.60 -28.64 38.16
C GLN A 182 3.50 -28.46 37.10
N VAL A 183 2.81 -27.30 37.07
CA VAL A 183 1.77 -27.02 36.08
C VAL A 183 2.44 -26.67 34.76
N ALA A 184 1.99 -27.34 33.70
CA ALA A 184 2.46 -27.13 32.33
C ALA A 184 2.27 -25.68 31.90
N LEU A 185 3.22 -25.13 31.14
CA LEU A 185 3.22 -23.72 30.71
C LEU A 185 1.92 -23.32 30.01
N SER A 186 1.36 -24.18 29.16
CA SER A 186 0.10 -23.95 28.45
C SER A 186 -1.09 -23.71 29.39
N ARG A 187 -1.03 -24.26 30.61
CA ARG A 187 -2.10 -24.19 31.61
C ARG A 187 -1.93 -23.04 32.61
N LEU A 188 -0.80 -22.34 32.58
CA LEU A 188 -0.60 -21.16 33.39
C LEU A 188 -1.36 -19.96 32.78
N PRO A 189 -1.96 -19.10 33.61
CA PRO A 189 -2.65 -17.92 33.13
C PRO A 189 -1.64 -16.97 32.47
N LEU A 190 -1.95 -16.53 31.25
CA LEU A 190 -1.23 -15.45 30.59
C LEU A 190 -1.77 -14.08 31.05
N LEU A 191 -3.08 -14.02 31.29
CA LEU A 191 -3.82 -12.81 31.64
C LEU A 191 -4.24 -12.85 33.10
N ASP A 192 -4.26 -11.69 33.76
CA ASP A 192 -4.97 -11.56 35.02
C ASP A 192 -6.50 -11.62 34.83
N ALA A 193 -7.25 -11.73 35.93
CA ALA A 193 -8.71 -11.85 35.88
C ALA A 193 -9.39 -10.60 35.28
N ALA A 194 -8.89 -9.40 35.57
CA ALA A 194 -9.49 -8.14 35.13
C ALA A 194 -9.22 -7.87 33.64
N GLU A 195 -8.03 -8.19 33.15
CA GLU A 195 -7.67 -8.13 31.74
C GLU A 195 -8.46 -9.16 30.93
N ARG A 196 -8.56 -10.40 31.42
CA ARG A 196 -9.40 -11.45 30.82
C ARG A 196 -10.85 -11.01 30.68
N GLU A 197 -11.45 -10.46 31.73
CA GLU A 197 -12.83 -9.96 31.70
C GLU A 197 -12.99 -8.79 30.72
N ARG A 198 -12.02 -7.89 30.66
CA ARG A 198 -12.01 -6.75 29.73
C ARG A 198 -11.97 -7.19 28.27
N LEU A 199 -11.09 -8.13 27.92
CA LEU A 199 -10.98 -8.65 26.56
C LEU A 199 -12.24 -9.43 26.14
N LEU A 200 -12.83 -10.19 27.06
CA LEU A 200 -14.12 -10.85 26.82
C LEU A 200 -15.26 -9.83 26.65
N ALA A 201 -15.22 -8.71 27.36
CA ALA A 201 -16.20 -7.64 27.22
C ALA A 201 -16.07 -6.90 25.88
N TRP A 202 -14.84 -6.54 25.46
CA TRP A 202 -14.58 -5.96 24.14
C TRP A 202 -15.02 -6.89 23.01
N GLY A 203 -14.78 -8.20 23.21
CA GLY A 203 -15.14 -9.26 22.29
C GLY A 203 -16.63 -9.64 22.30
N ARG A 204 -17.50 -8.93 23.01
CA ARG A 204 -18.94 -9.24 23.08
C ARG A 204 -19.80 -8.13 22.48
N GLY A 205 -20.47 -8.43 21.37
CA GLY A 205 -21.45 -7.55 20.77
C GLY A 205 -22.71 -7.42 21.63
N PRO A 206 -23.48 -6.33 21.50
CA PRO A 206 -24.70 -6.13 22.27
C PRO A 206 -25.74 -7.21 21.94
N VAL A 207 -26.48 -7.66 22.94
CA VAL A 207 -27.60 -8.59 22.72
C VAL A 207 -28.79 -7.79 22.19
N ARG A 208 -29.32 -8.18 21.03
CA ARG A 208 -30.49 -7.57 20.41
C ARG A 208 -31.48 -8.64 19.97
N ALA A 209 -32.78 -8.31 20.00
CA ALA A 209 -33.80 -9.19 19.47
C ALA A 209 -33.56 -9.43 17.97
N ILE A 210 -33.58 -10.70 17.57
CA ILE A 210 -33.50 -11.10 16.18
C ILE A 210 -34.93 -11.09 15.61
N PRO A 211 -35.15 -10.61 14.37
CA PRO A 211 -36.46 -10.70 13.73
C PRO A 211 -37.01 -12.14 13.76
N GLY A 212 -38.29 -12.29 14.11
CA GLY A 212 -38.94 -13.59 14.28
C GLY A 212 -39.51 -14.16 12.98
N GLU A 213 -39.38 -13.42 11.87
CA GLU A 213 -39.90 -13.76 10.56
C GLU A 213 -38.77 -14.06 9.55
N PRO A 214 -39.00 -14.97 8.59
CA PRO A 214 -38.03 -15.20 7.52
C PRO A 214 -37.91 -13.97 6.61
N ILE A 215 -36.77 -13.83 5.96
CA ILE A 215 -36.40 -12.63 5.19
C ILE A 215 -37.46 -12.22 4.16
N HIS A 216 -38.06 -13.18 3.45
CA HIS A 216 -39.10 -12.85 2.47
C HIS A 216 -40.35 -12.26 3.14
N GLU A 217 -40.74 -12.70 4.33
CA GLU A 217 -41.87 -12.10 5.07
C GLU A 217 -41.55 -10.67 5.53
N LEU A 218 -40.31 -10.40 5.94
CA LEU A 218 -39.87 -9.03 6.25
C LEU A 218 -40.02 -8.10 5.04
N VAL A 219 -39.68 -8.56 3.84
CA VAL A 219 -39.90 -7.82 2.58
C VAL A 219 -41.39 -7.71 2.24
N LEU A 220 -42.17 -8.79 2.36
CA LEU A 220 -43.61 -8.79 2.07
C LEU A 220 -44.42 -7.93 3.05
N SER A 221 -43.89 -7.66 4.25
CA SER A 221 -44.46 -6.66 5.17
C SER A 221 -44.51 -5.26 4.54
N TRP A 222 -43.55 -4.93 3.67
CA TRP A 222 -43.54 -3.66 2.93
C TRP A 222 -44.48 -3.69 1.73
N ALA A 223 -44.59 -4.81 1.01
CA ALA A 223 -45.59 -4.97 -0.04
C ALA A 223 -47.02 -4.79 0.48
N ARG A 224 -47.31 -5.27 1.69
CA ARG A 224 -48.60 -5.06 2.37
C ARG A 224 -48.82 -3.62 2.81
N ARG A 225 -47.78 -2.92 3.28
CA ARG A 225 -47.86 -1.54 3.79
C ARG A 225 -47.82 -0.47 2.69
N SER A 226 -47.09 -0.71 1.62
CA SER A 226 -46.78 0.28 0.59
C SER A 226 -46.53 -0.41 -0.76
N PRO A 227 -47.57 -1.02 -1.38
CA PRO A 227 -47.41 -1.80 -2.61
C PRO A 227 -46.87 -0.97 -3.77
N GLU A 228 -47.25 0.30 -3.88
CA GLU A 228 -46.82 1.23 -4.95
C GLU A 228 -45.39 1.76 -4.76
N ALA A 229 -44.75 1.51 -3.60
CA ALA A 229 -43.38 1.95 -3.37
C ALA A 229 -42.42 1.17 -4.26
N VAL A 230 -41.34 1.83 -4.71
CA VAL A 230 -40.39 1.18 -5.62
C VAL A 230 -39.41 0.29 -4.85
N ALA A 231 -39.37 -0.99 -5.21
CA ALA A 231 -38.43 -1.98 -4.69
C ALA A 231 -37.10 -2.00 -5.46
N GLY A 232 -37.13 -1.86 -6.80
CA GLY A 232 -35.95 -1.98 -7.66
C GLY A 232 -35.98 -1.10 -8.91
N VAL A 233 -34.79 -0.79 -9.46
CA VAL A 233 -34.59 -0.10 -10.76
C VAL A 233 -33.48 -0.77 -11.53
N ALA A 234 -33.67 -0.90 -12.84
CA ALA A 234 -32.60 -1.20 -13.78
C ALA A 234 -32.81 -0.35 -15.05
N GLY A 235 -31.96 0.67 -15.25
CA GLY A 235 -32.18 1.66 -16.31
C GLY A 235 -33.54 2.36 -16.15
N ASP A 236 -34.38 2.25 -17.17
CA ASP A 236 -35.75 2.82 -17.20
C ASP A 236 -36.80 1.86 -16.60
N GLU A 237 -36.44 0.60 -16.32
CA GLU A 237 -37.36 -0.37 -15.74
C GLU A 237 -37.51 -0.17 -14.22
N VAL A 238 -38.76 -0.28 -13.76
CA VAL A 238 -39.15 -0.09 -12.37
C VAL A 238 -39.92 -1.31 -11.87
N LEU A 239 -39.57 -1.78 -10.68
CA LEU A 239 -40.29 -2.84 -9.97
C LEU A 239 -40.79 -2.31 -8.62
N THR A 240 -42.10 -2.26 -8.41
CA THR A 240 -42.67 -1.91 -7.09
C THR A 240 -42.66 -3.09 -6.13
N TYR A 241 -42.88 -2.85 -4.84
CA TYR A 241 -43.05 -3.91 -3.85
C TYR A 241 -44.28 -4.79 -4.16
N GLY A 242 -45.36 -4.21 -4.69
CA GLY A 242 -46.55 -4.93 -5.11
C GLY A 242 -46.29 -5.85 -6.32
N GLU A 243 -45.54 -5.37 -7.32
CA GLU A 243 -45.12 -6.25 -8.42
C GLU A 243 -44.12 -7.31 -7.97
N LEU A 244 -43.20 -6.97 -7.06
CA LEU A 244 -42.25 -7.94 -6.51
C LEU A 244 -42.98 -9.06 -5.76
N ASP A 245 -43.97 -8.74 -4.92
CA ASP A 245 -44.83 -9.74 -4.28
C ASP A 245 -45.53 -10.60 -5.33
N ARG A 246 -46.26 -9.98 -6.26
CA ARG A 246 -47.02 -10.72 -7.27
C ARG A 246 -46.12 -11.65 -8.10
N ARG A 247 -45.00 -11.14 -8.64
CA ARG A 247 -44.10 -11.93 -9.49
C ARG A 247 -43.37 -13.01 -8.69
N SER A 248 -42.85 -12.71 -7.50
CA SER A 248 -42.17 -13.71 -6.67
C SER A 248 -43.11 -14.80 -6.16
N GLY A 249 -44.38 -14.47 -5.89
CA GLY A 249 -45.39 -15.44 -5.44
C GLY A 249 -45.74 -16.44 -6.55
N LEU A 250 -45.92 -15.94 -7.78
CA LEU A 250 -46.11 -16.80 -8.96
C LEU A 250 -44.88 -17.68 -9.21
N LEU A 251 -43.67 -17.15 -9.03
CA LEU A 251 -42.43 -17.93 -9.15
C LEU A 251 -42.36 -19.03 -8.11
N ALA A 252 -42.64 -18.72 -6.85
CA ALA A 252 -42.65 -19.68 -5.77
C ALA A 252 -43.64 -20.82 -6.02
N ALA A 253 -44.86 -20.48 -6.45
CA ALA A 253 -45.89 -21.46 -6.81
C ALA A 253 -45.45 -22.33 -8.00
N TYR A 254 -44.78 -21.74 -8.99
CA TYR A 254 -44.25 -22.46 -10.13
C TYR A 254 -43.13 -23.42 -9.73
N LEU A 255 -42.14 -22.96 -8.96
CA LEU A 255 -41.05 -23.79 -8.43
C LEU A 255 -41.59 -25.02 -7.68
N ARG A 256 -42.62 -24.83 -6.86
CA ARG A 256 -43.33 -25.91 -6.17
C ARG A 256 -43.99 -26.89 -7.14
N SER A 257 -44.61 -26.38 -8.21
CA SER A 257 -45.26 -27.23 -9.23
C SER A 257 -44.28 -28.09 -10.01
N VAL A 258 -43.03 -27.64 -10.20
CA VAL A 258 -41.95 -28.41 -10.84
C VAL A 258 -41.14 -29.25 -9.85
N GLY A 259 -41.61 -29.36 -8.61
CA GLY A 259 -41.12 -30.33 -7.63
C GLY A 259 -40.11 -29.80 -6.62
N VAL A 260 -39.84 -28.49 -6.58
CA VAL A 260 -39.01 -27.88 -5.52
C VAL A 260 -39.73 -27.98 -4.18
N ARG A 261 -39.04 -28.49 -3.17
CA ARG A 261 -39.53 -28.65 -1.79
C ARG A 261 -38.82 -27.70 -0.85
N ALA A 262 -39.39 -27.53 0.35
CA ALA A 262 -38.73 -26.77 1.39
C ALA A 262 -37.40 -27.44 1.78
N GLY A 263 -36.33 -26.65 1.88
CA GLY A 263 -34.96 -27.12 2.12
C GLY A 263 -34.17 -27.52 0.86
N ASP A 264 -34.81 -27.62 -0.31
CA ASP A 264 -34.09 -27.84 -1.57
C ASP A 264 -33.23 -26.62 -1.93
N VAL A 265 -32.21 -26.80 -2.77
CA VAL A 265 -31.40 -25.72 -3.33
C VAL A 265 -31.85 -25.42 -4.76
N VAL A 266 -32.07 -24.14 -5.06
CA VAL A 266 -32.35 -23.66 -6.43
C VAL A 266 -31.20 -22.77 -6.88
N SER A 267 -30.58 -23.11 -8.01
CA SER A 267 -29.50 -22.31 -8.57
C SER A 267 -30.05 -21.18 -9.43
N VAL A 268 -29.41 -20.02 -9.38
CA VAL A 268 -29.83 -18.84 -10.13
C VAL A 268 -28.67 -18.30 -10.94
N ALA A 269 -28.74 -18.50 -12.26
CA ALA A 269 -27.77 -18.05 -13.25
C ALA A 269 -28.29 -16.78 -13.94
N LEU A 270 -28.24 -15.66 -13.21
CA LEU A 270 -28.69 -14.35 -13.66
C LEU A 270 -27.60 -13.31 -13.42
N GLU A 271 -27.49 -12.36 -14.35
CA GLU A 271 -26.78 -11.11 -14.08
C GLU A 271 -27.59 -10.21 -13.13
N ARG A 272 -26.99 -9.10 -12.69
CA ARG A 272 -27.70 -8.11 -11.86
C ARG A 272 -28.85 -7.49 -12.66
N GLY A 273 -30.06 -7.55 -12.13
CA GLY A 273 -31.26 -7.04 -12.81
C GLY A 273 -32.51 -7.23 -11.97
N LEU A 274 -33.65 -6.74 -12.43
CA LEU A 274 -34.91 -6.88 -11.67
C LEU A 274 -35.34 -8.35 -11.50
N TRP A 275 -34.99 -9.21 -12.47
CA TRP A 275 -35.23 -10.65 -12.36
C TRP A 275 -34.42 -11.32 -11.26
N SER A 276 -33.23 -10.82 -10.88
CA SER A 276 -32.48 -11.39 -9.76
C SER A 276 -33.18 -11.15 -8.43
N LEU A 277 -33.84 -9.98 -8.26
CA LEU A 277 -34.66 -9.68 -7.08
C LEU A 277 -35.91 -10.57 -7.02
N VAL A 278 -36.59 -10.76 -8.16
CA VAL A 278 -37.76 -11.64 -8.26
C VAL A 278 -37.36 -13.10 -7.99
N ALA A 279 -36.23 -13.56 -8.53
CA ALA A 279 -35.72 -14.91 -8.33
C ALA A 279 -35.35 -15.17 -6.88
N ALA A 280 -34.61 -14.26 -6.24
CA ALA A 280 -34.25 -14.35 -4.83
C ALA A 280 -35.50 -14.46 -3.96
N MET A 281 -36.48 -13.58 -4.15
CA MET A 281 -37.74 -13.64 -3.39
C MET A 281 -38.56 -14.91 -3.68
N GLY A 282 -38.66 -15.34 -4.94
CA GLY A 282 -39.46 -16.51 -5.33
C GLY A 282 -38.89 -17.82 -4.79
N VAL A 283 -37.56 -17.97 -4.80
CA VAL A 283 -36.88 -19.15 -4.22
C VAL A 283 -37.11 -19.22 -2.71
N LEU A 284 -36.91 -18.11 -1.99
CA LEU A 284 -37.13 -18.08 -0.54
C LEU A 284 -38.59 -18.34 -0.15
N ARG A 285 -39.56 -17.81 -0.92
CA ARG A 285 -40.99 -18.06 -0.71
C ARG A 285 -41.41 -19.49 -1.03
N ALA A 286 -40.68 -20.20 -1.89
CA ALA A 286 -40.89 -21.63 -2.11
C ALA A 286 -40.41 -22.48 -0.92
N GLY A 287 -39.66 -21.88 0.01
CA GLY A 287 -38.98 -22.53 1.13
C GLY A 287 -37.62 -23.13 0.78
N ALA A 288 -37.08 -22.79 -0.39
CA ALA A 288 -35.80 -23.31 -0.89
C ALA A 288 -34.66 -22.33 -0.62
N ALA A 289 -33.42 -22.85 -0.58
CA ALA A 289 -32.21 -22.06 -0.50
C ALA A 289 -31.77 -21.58 -1.88
N TYR A 290 -31.46 -20.29 -1.98
CA TYR A 290 -30.93 -19.69 -3.20
C TYR A 290 -29.42 -19.90 -3.29
N THR A 291 -28.92 -20.35 -4.45
CA THR A 291 -27.48 -20.33 -4.75
C THR A 291 -27.18 -19.61 -6.07
N PRO A 292 -26.34 -18.56 -6.06
CA PRO A 292 -25.99 -17.84 -7.27
C PRO A 292 -25.00 -18.61 -8.14
N MET A 293 -25.16 -18.52 -9.46
CA MET A 293 -24.17 -18.97 -10.45
C MET A 293 -23.80 -17.83 -11.37
N ASP A 294 -22.50 -17.62 -11.60
CA ASP A 294 -22.04 -16.63 -12.57
C ASP A 294 -22.21 -17.17 -13.98
N VAL A 295 -22.94 -16.43 -14.82
CA VAL A 295 -23.22 -16.80 -16.21
C VAL A 295 -21.97 -16.87 -17.09
N SER A 296 -20.86 -16.29 -16.64
CA SER A 296 -19.57 -16.33 -17.32
C SER A 296 -18.74 -17.58 -16.99
N TRP A 297 -19.13 -18.37 -15.99
CA TRP A 297 -18.37 -19.57 -15.63
C TRP A 297 -18.39 -20.63 -16.74
N PRO A 298 -17.33 -21.44 -16.85
CA PRO A 298 -17.32 -22.61 -17.72
C PRO A 298 -18.40 -23.63 -17.33
N ALA A 299 -18.95 -24.33 -18.32
CA ALA A 299 -20.00 -25.32 -18.11
C ALA A 299 -19.56 -26.47 -17.17
N GLU A 300 -18.28 -26.84 -17.17
CA GLU A 300 -17.75 -27.86 -16.26
C GLU A 300 -17.87 -27.43 -14.81
N ARG A 301 -17.43 -26.21 -14.50
CA ARG A 301 -17.54 -25.65 -13.15
C ARG A 301 -18.99 -25.59 -12.68
N MET A 302 -19.90 -25.15 -13.56
CA MET A 302 -21.33 -25.14 -13.26
C MET A 302 -21.84 -26.55 -12.93
N ARG A 303 -21.43 -27.58 -13.70
CA ARG A 303 -21.85 -28.97 -13.47
C ARG A 303 -21.34 -29.51 -12.14
N VAL A 304 -20.08 -29.26 -11.79
CA VAL A 304 -19.48 -29.65 -10.50
C VAL A 304 -20.27 -29.03 -9.34
N LEU A 305 -20.59 -27.74 -9.42
CA LEU A 305 -21.36 -27.06 -8.38
C LEU A 305 -22.79 -27.60 -8.28
N LEU A 306 -23.50 -27.74 -9.41
CA LEU A 306 -24.85 -28.32 -9.46
C LEU A 306 -24.90 -29.72 -8.83
N ALA A 307 -23.88 -30.53 -9.06
CA ALA A 307 -23.75 -31.85 -8.44
C ALA A 307 -23.50 -31.77 -6.92
N ASP A 308 -22.68 -30.80 -6.47
CA ASP A 308 -22.32 -30.64 -5.06
C ASP A 308 -23.52 -30.23 -4.18
N HIS A 309 -24.36 -29.29 -4.62
CA HIS A 309 -25.59 -28.92 -3.88
C HIS A 309 -26.87 -29.63 -4.37
N GLY A 310 -26.78 -30.45 -5.41
CA GLY A 310 -27.89 -31.28 -5.89
C GLY A 310 -29.08 -30.51 -6.46
N ALA A 311 -28.89 -29.28 -6.97
CA ALA A 311 -30.00 -28.50 -7.52
C ALA A 311 -30.59 -29.18 -8.77
N ARG A 312 -31.92 -29.28 -8.77
CA ARG A 312 -32.71 -29.81 -9.90
C ARG A 312 -33.33 -28.73 -10.76
N VAL A 313 -33.25 -27.48 -10.34
CA VAL A 313 -33.80 -26.32 -11.05
C VAL A 313 -32.76 -25.22 -11.12
N VAL A 314 -32.57 -24.69 -12.33
CA VAL A 314 -31.74 -23.50 -12.58
C VAL A 314 -32.62 -22.40 -13.15
N LEU A 315 -32.73 -21.29 -12.43
CA LEU A 315 -33.38 -20.08 -12.93
C LEU A 315 -32.40 -19.25 -13.75
N THR A 316 -32.83 -18.80 -14.93
CA THR A 316 -32.02 -17.98 -15.83
C THR A 316 -32.90 -17.12 -16.75
N VAL A 317 -32.34 -16.56 -17.82
CA VAL A 317 -33.07 -15.88 -18.91
C VAL A 317 -32.79 -16.58 -20.23
N GLY A 318 -33.65 -16.41 -21.23
CA GLY A 318 -33.61 -17.12 -22.51
C GLY A 318 -32.27 -16.95 -23.24
N ALA A 319 -31.66 -15.77 -23.15
CA ALA A 319 -30.35 -15.49 -23.74
C ALA A 319 -29.19 -16.29 -23.09
N VAL A 320 -29.34 -16.70 -21.82
CA VAL A 320 -28.32 -17.42 -21.04
C VAL A 320 -28.61 -18.92 -20.98
N ALA A 321 -29.88 -19.33 -21.10
CA ALA A 321 -30.31 -20.72 -21.00
C ALA A 321 -29.48 -21.73 -21.82
N PRO A 322 -29.07 -21.46 -23.08
CA PRO A 322 -28.25 -22.39 -23.86
C PRO A 322 -26.85 -22.66 -23.29
N ARG A 323 -26.35 -21.81 -22.38
CA ARG A 323 -25.03 -21.94 -21.76
C ARG A 323 -25.05 -22.79 -20.49
N ILE A 324 -26.24 -23.05 -19.93
CA ILE A 324 -26.38 -23.82 -18.70
C ILE A 324 -26.24 -25.31 -19.03
N PRO A 325 -25.40 -26.08 -18.31
CA PRO A 325 -25.25 -27.50 -18.54
C PRO A 325 -26.50 -28.26 -18.07
N ALA A 326 -27.50 -28.35 -18.94
CA ALA A 326 -28.69 -29.17 -18.73
C ALA A 326 -28.31 -30.65 -18.90
N GLY A 327 -27.85 -31.29 -17.83
CA GLY A 327 -27.70 -32.75 -17.76
C GLY A 327 -29.03 -33.45 -17.44
N ASP A 328 -29.00 -34.79 -17.35
CA ASP A 328 -30.15 -35.57 -16.92
C ASP A 328 -30.64 -35.12 -15.53
N GLY A 329 -31.87 -34.61 -15.45
CA GLY A 329 -32.53 -34.24 -14.18
C GLY A 329 -32.41 -32.78 -13.73
N VAL A 330 -31.77 -31.90 -14.51
CA VAL A 330 -31.76 -30.44 -14.25
C VAL A 330 -32.74 -29.72 -15.17
N THR A 331 -33.71 -29.02 -14.58
CA THR A 331 -34.70 -28.20 -15.30
C THR A 331 -34.21 -26.75 -15.37
N VAL A 332 -33.94 -26.26 -16.58
CA VAL A 332 -33.58 -24.85 -16.81
C VAL A 332 -34.85 -24.04 -17.07
N VAL A 333 -35.06 -22.97 -16.30
CA VAL A 333 -36.24 -22.11 -16.37
C VAL A 333 -35.82 -20.71 -16.77
N ALA A 334 -36.18 -20.29 -17.97
CA ALA A 334 -36.02 -18.90 -18.42
C ALA A 334 -37.17 -18.04 -17.87
N LEU A 335 -36.84 -17.02 -17.07
CA LEU A 335 -37.82 -16.17 -16.38
C LEU A 335 -38.51 -15.15 -17.31
N ASP A 336 -37.87 -14.83 -18.43
CA ASP A 336 -38.33 -13.91 -19.48
C ASP A 336 -39.09 -14.61 -20.62
N ASP A 337 -39.18 -15.95 -20.61
CA ASP A 337 -39.84 -16.75 -21.65
C ASP A 337 -41.11 -17.44 -21.13
N GLY A 338 -42.05 -16.64 -20.60
CA GLY A 338 -43.42 -17.05 -20.29
C GLY A 338 -43.60 -18.42 -19.61
N TRP A 339 -43.57 -18.47 -18.29
CA TRP A 339 -43.81 -19.71 -17.53
C TRP A 339 -45.23 -20.29 -17.66
N PRO A 340 -45.41 -21.61 -17.44
CA PRO A 340 -46.72 -22.24 -17.33
C PRO A 340 -47.63 -21.56 -16.29
N ALA A 341 -48.92 -21.50 -16.58
CA ALA A 341 -49.91 -20.97 -15.64
C ALA A 341 -49.94 -21.84 -14.36
N VAL A 342 -49.70 -21.21 -13.20
CA VAL A 342 -49.86 -21.86 -11.90
C VAL A 342 -51.35 -21.95 -11.53
N PRO A 343 -51.79 -23.02 -10.84
CA PRO A 343 -53.19 -23.16 -10.42
C PRO A 343 -53.68 -21.96 -9.59
N ALA A 344 -54.95 -21.60 -9.75
CA ALA A 344 -55.58 -20.58 -8.92
C ALA A 344 -55.52 -21.01 -7.43
N GLY A 345 -55.05 -20.11 -6.55
CA GLY A 345 -54.83 -20.42 -5.13
C GLY A 345 -53.44 -20.93 -4.78
N ALA A 346 -52.61 -21.34 -5.75
CA ALA A 346 -51.28 -21.92 -5.48
C ALA A 346 -50.32 -21.00 -4.71
N VAL A 347 -50.49 -19.67 -4.84
CA VAL A 347 -49.73 -18.68 -4.06
C VAL A 347 -50.17 -18.64 -2.59
N ALA A 348 -51.47 -18.87 -2.32
CA ALA A 348 -52.00 -18.94 -0.96
C ALA A 348 -51.62 -20.25 -0.26
N ASP A 349 -51.36 -21.32 -1.02
CA ASP A 349 -50.93 -22.64 -0.54
C ASP A 349 -49.41 -22.76 -0.34
N LEU A 350 -48.66 -21.66 -0.44
CA LEU A 350 -47.22 -21.65 -0.17
C LEU A 350 -46.94 -22.02 1.31
N PRO A 351 -45.84 -22.75 1.59
CA PRO A 351 -45.55 -23.20 2.95
C PRO A 351 -45.14 -22.03 3.84
N ALA A 352 -45.43 -22.14 5.14
CA ALA A 352 -44.72 -21.34 6.14
C ALA A 352 -43.26 -21.81 6.20
N VAL A 353 -42.32 -20.87 6.11
CA VAL A 353 -40.88 -21.16 6.13
C VAL A 353 -40.32 -20.86 7.53
N PRO A 354 -39.73 -21.84 8.22
CA PRO A 354 -39.06 -21.61 9.50
C PRO A 354 -37.88 -20.64 9.37
N VAL A 355 -37.59 -19.87 10.42
CA VAL A 355 -36.48 -18.90 10.41
C VAL A 355 -35.10 -19.55 10.46
N ASP A 356 -35.00 -20.78 10.96
CA ASP A 356 -33.79 -21.59 10.97
C ASP A 356 -33.57 -22.35 9.64
N ALA A 357 -34.53 -22.29 8.71
CA ALA A 357 -34.39 -22.94 7.41
C ALA A 357 -33.26 -22.31 6.57
N PRO A 358 -32.53 -23.11 5.76
CA PRO A 358 -31.54 -22.60 4.81
C PRO A 358 -32.14 -21.58 3.84
N ALA A 359 -31.56 -20.39 3.80
CA ALA A 359 -31.97 -19.32 2.89
C ALA A 359 -31.02 -19.20 1.70
N PHE A 360 -29.71 -19.38 1.93
CA PHE A 360 -28.70 -19.23 0.89
C PHE A 360 -27.59 -20.26 1.02
N VAL A 361 -27.02 -20.64 -0.13
CA VAL A 361 -25.75 -21.36 -0.20
C VAL A 361 -24.77 -20.52 -1.02
N ILE A 362 -23.72 -20.03 -0.37
CA ILE A 362 -22.64 -19.27 -1.01
C ILE A 362 -21.41 -20.14 -1.13
N TYR A 363 -20.91 -20.29 -2.35
CA TYR A 363 -19.68 -21.01 -2.61
C TYR A 363 -18.47 -20.10 -2.45
N THR A 364 -17.54 -20.55 -1.63
CA THR A 364 -16.20 -19.95 -1.50
C THR A 364 -15.16 -20.89 -2.08
N SER A 365 -13.99 -20.36 -2.45
CA SER A 365 -12.88 -21.19 -2.92
C SER A 365 -12.45 -22.18 -1.83
N GLY A 366 -12.04 -23.39 -2.24
CA GLY A 366 -11.62 -24.45 -1.32
C GLY A 366 -10.14 -24.80 -1.47
N SER A 367 -9.44 -24.97 -0.35
CA SER A 367 -8.01 -25.33 -0.34
C SER A 367 -7.69 -26.69 -0.98
N THR A 368 -8.70 -27.56 -1.13
CA THR A 368 -8.56 -28.91 -1.71
C THR A 368 -8.87 -28.99 -3.21
N GLY A 369 -9.14 -27.88 -3.89
CA GLY A 369 -9.53 -27.89 -5.32
C GLY A 369 -11.03 -27.82 -5.58
N THR A 370 -11.88 -28.11 -4.60
CA THR A 370 -13.34 -28.08 -4.76
C THR A 370 -13.94 -26.92 -3.97
N PRO A 371 -14.76 -26.05 -4.59
CA PRO A 371 -15.47 -24.99 -3.89
C PRO A 371 -16.27 -25.52 -2.71
N LYS A 372 -16.35 -24.76 -1.61
CA LYS A 372 -17.07 -25.12 -0.39
C LYS A 372 -18.32 -24.26 -0.23
N GLY A 373 -19.48 -24.90 -0.12
CA GLY A 373 -20.76 -24.23 0.07
C GLY A 373 -21.00 -23.88 1.53
N VAL A 374 -21.14 -22.59 1.85
CA VAL A 374 -21.55 -22.09 3.17
C VAL A 374 -23.06 -21.99 3.20
N VAL A 375 -23.70 -22.68 4.13
CA VAL A 375 -25.16 -22.66 4.30
C VAL A 375 -25.54 -21.58 5.32
N LEU A 376 -26.38 -20.63 4.92
CA LEU A 376 -26.86 -19.55 5.78
C LEU A 376 -28.38 -19.65 5.95
N SER A 377 -28.85 -19.67 7.20
CA SER A 377 -30.28 -19.65 7.53
C SER A 377 -30.89 -18.25 7.44
N HIS A 378 -32.22 -18.18 7.38
CA HIS A 378 -32.96 -16.92 7.35
C HIS A 378 -32.64 -16.04 8.55
N GLU A 379 -32.66 -16.58 9.77
CA GLU A 379 -32.44 -15.83 11.01
C GLU A 379 -31.03 -15.24 11.11
N ARG A 380 -30.01 -15.96 10.63
CA ARG A 380 -28.60 -15.52 10.67
C ARG A 380 -28.39 -14.30 9.79
N LEU A 381 -28.92 -14.34 8.57
CA LEU A 381 -28.86 -13.18 7.70
C LEU A 381 -29.80 -12.07 8.19
N ALA A 382 -31.00 -12.38 8.70
CA ALA A 382 -31.90 -11.38 9.28
C ALA A 382 -31.27 -10.60 10.45
N ASN A 383 -30.46 -11.25 11.29
CA ASN A 383 -29.67 -10.57 12.33
C ASN A 383 -28.69 -9.54 11.75
N PHE A 384 -27.97 -9.89 10.69
CA PHE A 384 -27.08 -8.97 9.98
C PHE A 384 -27.84 -7.82 9.30
N LEU A 385 -28.96 -8.13 8.65
CA LEU A 385 -29.80 -7.13 7.99
C LEU A 385 -30.38 -6.13 9.00
N ALA A 386 -30.81 -6.59 10.18
CA ALA A 386 -31.30 -5.73 11.26
C ALA A 386 -30.22 -4.75 11.73
N TRP A 387 -28.96 -5.20 11.83
CA TRP A 387 -27.82 -4.31 12.08
C TRP A 387 -27.66 -3.28 10.97
N MET A 388 -27.61 -3.67 9.69
CA MET A 388 -27.48 -2.70 8.59
C MET A 388 -28.63 -1.70 8.53
N THR A 389 -29.88 -2.14 8.69
CA THR A 389 -31.03 -1.21 8.65
C THR A 389 -31.02 -0.23 9.81
N GLY A 390 -30.63 -0.68 11.01
CA GLY A 390 -30.56 0.17 12.19
C GLY A 390 -29.31 1.04 12.22
N GLU A 391 -28.14 0.41 12.26
CA GLU A 391 -26.86 1.10 12.42
C GLU A 391 -26.47 1.88 11.17
N CYS A 392 -26.78 1.44 9.94
CA CYS A 392 -26.46 2.21 8.72
C CYS A 392 -27.63 3.08 8.26
N ALA A 393 -28.72 3.18 9.02
CA ALA A 393 -29.90 4.02 8.75
C ALA A 393 -30.56 3.76 7.37
N ILE A 394 -30.59 2.48 6.95
CA ILE A 394 -31.27 2.07 5.72
C ILE A 394 -32.76 1.90 6.00
N GLY A 395 -33.56 2.80 5.44
CA GLY A 395 -35.01 2.84 5.59
C GLY A 395 -35.75 3.39 4.35
N PRO A 396 -37.03 3.76 4.47
CA PRO A 396 -37.78 4.41 3.39
C PRO A 396 -37.04 5.65 2.85
N GLY A 397 -36.93 5.74 1.53
CA GLY A 397 -36.17 6.80 0.85
C GLY A 397 -34.66 6.54 0.73
N SER A 398 -34.17 5.40 1.21
CA SER A 398 -32.81 4.92 0.94
C SER A 398 -32.75 4.25 -0.43
N ARG A 399 -31.65 4.45 -1.15
CA ARG A 399 -31.39 3.90 -2.48
C ARG A 399 -30.02 3.21 -2.44
N MET A 400 -30.03 1.88 -2.34
CA MET A 400 -28.82 1.06 -2.24
C MET A 400 -28.31 0.73 -3.63
N LEU A 401 -27.03 1.01 -3.90
CA LEU A 401 -26.37 0.54 -5.11
C LEU A 401 -26.18 -0.97 -5.04
N HIS A 402 -26.70 -1.71 -6.02
CA HIS A 402 -26.42 -3.13 -6.18
C HIS A 402 -25.27 -3.32 -7.16
N SER A 403 -24.06 -3.40 -6.61
CA SER A 403 -22.79 -3.44 -7.35
C SER A 403 -22.04 -4.77 -7.16
N ALA A 404 -22.27 -5.45 -6.04
CA ALA A 404 -21.61 -6.72 -5.73
C ALA A 404 -21.92 -7.77 -6.81
N ALA A 405 -20.95 -8.65 -7.09
CA ALA A 405 -21.22 -9.77 -7.98
C ALA A 405 -22.22 -10.72 -7.29
N PRO A 406 -23.23 -11.27 -8.01
CA PRO A 406 -24.27 -12.10 -7.40
C PRO A 406 -23.75 -13.31 -6.63
N VAL A 407 -22.54 -13.78 -6.96
CA VAL A 407 -21.90 -14.96 -6.35
C VAL A 407 -21.30 -14.71 -4.96
N PHE A 408 -21.27 -13.46 -4.50
CA PHE A 408 -20.80 -13.12 -3.16
C PHE A 408 -21.97 -12.77 -2.24
N ASP A 409 -21.84 -13.11 -0.96
CA ASP A 409 -22.81 -12.83 0.09
C ASP A 409 -23.10 -11.33 0.29
N ALA A 410 -22.15 -10.46 -0.07
CA ALA A 410 -22.32 -9.01 -0.08
C ALA A 410 -23.51 -8.55 -0.95
N ALA A 411 -23.80 -9.26 -2.06
CA ALA A 411 -24.95 -8.98 -2.92
C ALA A 411 -26.28 -9.15 -2.17
N PHE A 412 -26.38 -10.15 -1.29
CA PHE A 412 -27.55 -10.31 -0.44
C PHE A 412 -27.64 -9.21 0.62
N GLY A 413 -26.49 -8.76 1.13
CA GLY A 413 -26.42 -7.58 1.97
C GLY A 413 -27.04 -6.36 1.28
N GLU A 414 -26.57 -6.02 0.07
CA GLU A 414 -27.10 -4.90 -0.72
C GLU A 414 -28.62 -5.05 -1.00
N ILE A 415 -29.05 -6.21 -1.52
CA ILE A 415 -30.45 -6.43 -1.93
C ILE A 415 -31.37 -6.41 -0.72
N PHE A 416 -31.10 -7.26 0.27
CA PHE A 416 -32.06 -7.46 1.36
C PHE A 416 -32.02 -6.35 2.40
N ALA A 417 -30.89 -5.64 2.60
CA ALA A 417 -30.89 -4.47 3.50
C ALA A 417 -31.88 -3.40 3.01
N ALA A 418 -31.83 -3.11 1.71
CA ALA A 418 -32.75 -2.17 1.10
C ALA A 418 -34.19 -2.66 1.21
N LEU A 419 -34.46 -3.92 0.84
CA LEU A 419 -35.81 -4.46 0.79
C LEU A 419 -36.46 -4.65 2.17
N THR A 420 -35.72 -5.12 3.18
CA THR A 420 -36.24 -5.26 4.54
C THR A 420 -36.38 -3.90 5.25
N GLY A 421 -35.58 -2.91 4.86
CA GLY A 421 -35.69 -1.53 5.33
C GLY A 421 -36.79 -0.71 4.65
N GLY A 422 -37.43 -1.19 3.57
CA GLY A 422 -38.40 -0.42 2.79
C GLY A 422 -37.77 0.60 1.84
N GLY A 423 -36.48 0.47 1.58
CA GLY A 423 -35.72 1.24 0.60
C GLY A 423 -35.87 0.66 -0.82
N ARG A 424 -35.02 1.15 -1.72
CA ARG A 424 -34.98 0.78 -3.15
C ARG A 424 -33.60 0.25 -3.53
N VAL A 425 -33.56 -0.81 -4.32
CA VAL A 425 -32.34 -1.33 -4.94
C VAL A 425 -32.12 -0.64 -6.29
N VAL A 426 -30.93 -0.09 -6.52
CA VAL A 426 -30.51 0.49 -7.80
C VAL A 426 -29.50 -0.45 -8.44
N VAL A 427 -29.91 -1.16 -9.50
CA VAL A 427 -29.06 -2.11 -10.20
C VAL A 427 -27.93 -1.38 -10.93
N CYS A 428 -26.68 -1.76 -10.66
CA CYS A 428 -25.51 -1.30 -11.40
C CYS A 428 -25.09 -2.35 -12.45
N PRO A 429 -25.23 -2.04 -13.76
CA PRO A 429 -24.68 -2.89 -14.81
C PRO A 429 -23.18 -3.10 -14.64
N ARG A 430 -22.66 -4.26 -15.08
CA ARG A 430 -21.23 -4.57 -14.99
C ARG A 430 -20.35 -3.55 -15.73
N ASP A 431 -20.78 -3.12 -16.90
CA ASP A 431 -20.03 -2.15 -17.71
C ASP A 431 -19.99 -0.76 -17.05
N ASP A 432 -21.06 -0.36 -16.37
CA ASP A 432 -21.10 0.90 -15.63
C ASP A 432 -20.16 0.84 -14.43
N LEU A 433 -20.13 -0.27 -13.68
CA LEU A 433 -19.23 -0.45 -12.54
C LEU A 433 -17.73 -0.32 -12.92
N LEU A 434 -17.38 -0.70 -14.15
CA LEU A 434 -16.00 -0.65 -14.66
C LEU A 434 -15.61 0.71 -15.26
N ASP A 435 -16.57 1.64 -15.41
CA ASP A 435 -16.37 2.97 -15.97
C ASP A 435 -16.72 4.04 -14.91
N ALA A 436 -15.70 4.72 -14.39
CA ALA A 436 -15.87 5.70 -13.32
C ALA A 436 -16.88 6.81 -13.65
N ARG A 437 -16.97 7.24 -14.91
CA ARG A 437 -17.92 8.28 -15.33
C ARG A 437 -19.34 7.72 -15.36
N ARG A 438 -19.55 6.58 -16.00
CA ARG A 438 -20.87 5.93 -16.07
C ARG A 438 -21.39 5.54 -14.69
N LEU A 439 -20.52 5.07 -13.80
CA LEU A 439 -20.87 4.77 -12.42
C LEU A 439 -21.31 6.02 -11.66
N THR A 440 -20.58 7.13 -11.81
CA THR A 440 -20.92 8.42 -11.20
C THR A 440 -22.25 8.95 -11.75
N ASP A 441 -22.46 8.88 -13.06
CA ASP A 441 -23.70 9.29 -13.72
C ASP A 441 -24.89 8.47 -13.23
N LEU A 442 -24.74 7.15 -13.09
CA LEU A 442 -25.75 6.27 -12.52
C LEU A 442 -26.08 6.66 -11.07
N VAL A 443 -25.05 6.84 -10.24
CA VAL A 443 -25.19 7.24 -8.82
C VAL A 443 -25.98 8.54 -8.70
N ASN A 444 -25.68 9.54 -9.54
CA ASN A 444 -26.35 10.83 -9.51
C ASN A 444 -27.76 10.78 -10.08
N THR A 445 -27.93 10.17 -11.25
CA THR A 445 -29.22 10.11 -11.96
C THR A 445 -30.25 9.33 -11.14
N GLN A 446 -29.82 8.23 -10.52
CA GLN A 446 -30.67 7.41 -9.65
C GLN A 446 -30.68 7.91 -8.20
N GLY A 447 -29.91 8.96 -7.88
CA GLY A 447 -29.80 9.56 -6.56
C GLY A 447 -29.43 8.57 -5.45
N VAL A 448 -28.50 7.66 -5.74
CA VAL A 448 -28.05 6.60 -4.82
C VAL A 448 -27.59 7.20 -3.50
N THR A 449 -27.96 6.55 -2.39
CA THR A 449 -27.72 7.07 -1.04
C THR A 449 -26.82 6.17 -0.19
N HIS A 450 -26.77 4.88 -0.51
CA HIS A 450 -25.93 3.90 0.17
C HIS A 450 -25.19 3.04 -0.84
N THR A 451 -23.96 2.66 -0.50
CA THR A 451 -23.19 1.64 -1.22
C THR A 451 -22.51 0.72 -0.20
N PHE A 452 -22.37 -0.55 -0.55
CA PHE A 452 -21.70 -1.56 0.26
C PHE A 452 -20.79 -2.42 -0.60
N GLY A 453 -19.49 -2.47 -0.32
CA GLY A 453 -18.59 -3.32 -1.08
C GLY A 453 -17.11 -3.11 -0.80
N PRO A 454 -16.24 -3.77 -1.58
CA PRO A 454 -14.79 -3.64 -1.44
C PRO A 454 -14.32 -2.23 -1.83
N ALA A 455 -13.17 -1.83 -1.27
CA ALA A 455 -12.53 -0.55 -1.58
C ALA A 455 -12.33 -0.37 -3.09
N THR A 456 -12.00 -1.45 -3.80
CA THR A 456 -11.84 -1.46 -5.26
C THR A 456 -13.08 -1.00 -6.03
N ASN A 457 -14.30 -1.35 -5.58
CA ASN A 457 -15.54 -0.93 -6.26
C ASN A 457 -15.92 0.52 -5.97
N ILE A 458 -15.50 1.04 -4.82
CA ILE A 458 -15.86 2.37 -4.34
C ILE A 458 -14.81 3.41 -4.74
N ALA A 459 -13.54 3.02 -4.90
CA ALA A 459 -12.44 3.90 -5.26
C ALA A 459 -12.65 4.77 -6.51
N PRO A 460 -13.30 4.28 -7.59
CA PRO A 460 -13.56 5.07 -8.79
C PRO A 460 -14.53 6.24 -8.58
N LEU A 461 -15.38 6.17 -7.55
CA LEU A 461 -16.33 7.22 -7.24
C LEU A 461 -15.62 8.41 -6.58
N ASP A 462 -16.01 9.62 -7.01
CA ASP A 462 -15.57 10.86 -6.38
C ASP A 462 -16.66 11.42 -5.47
N PRO A 463 -16.42 11.61 -4.16
CA PRO A 463 -17.41 12.16 -3.24
C PRO A 463 -17.96 13.52 -3.68
N GLY A 464 -17.10 14.39 -4.24
CA GLY A 464 -17.51 15.70 -4.76
C GLY A 464 -18.47 15.62 -5.95
N ALA A 465 -18.37 14.53 -6.72
CA ALA A 465 -19.28 14.24 -7.83
C ALA A 465 -20.51 13.42 -7.38
N CYS A 466 -20.55 12.90 -6.15
CA CYS A 466 -21.62 12.03 -5.65
C CYS A 466 -22.27 12.56 -4.35
N PRO A 467 -22.76 13.81 -4.31
CA PRO A 467 -23.26 14.43 -3.07
C PRO A 467 -24.51 13.74 -2.48
N GLY A 468 -25.18 12.88 -3.25
CA GLY A 468 -26.36 12.12 -2.80
C GLY A 468 -26.02 10.93 -1.89
N LEU A 469 -24.76 10.48 -1.89
CA LEU A 469 -24.30 9.37 -1.05
C LEU A 469 -24.21 9.81 0.41
N ARG A 470 -24.97 9.14 1.28
CA ARG A 470 -25.07 9.44 2.71
C ARG A 470 -24.25 8.48 3.56
N CYS A 471 -24.11 7.24 3.10
CA CYS A 471 -23.30 6.23 3.78
C CYS A 471 -22.57 5.33 2.79
N VAL A 472 -21.28 5.12 3.05
CA VAL A 472 -20.39 4.21 2.32
C VAL A 472 -19.94 3.15 3.29
N ILE A 473 -20.31 1.90 3.00
CA ILE A 473 -19.96 0.75 3.81
C ILE A 473 -18.87 -0.02 3.06
N PHE A 474 -17.67 -0.07 3.62
CA PHE A 474 -16.60 -0.90 3.12
C PHE A 474 -16.69 -2.31 3.70
N GLY A 475 -16.34 -3.32 2.90
CA GLY A 475 -16.20 -4.69 3.36
C GLY A 475 -15.51 -5.58 2.34
N GLY A 476 -14.89 -6.67 2.81
CA GLY A 476 -14.19 -7.63 1.95
C GLY A 476 -12.73 -7.27 1.64
N GLU A 477 -12.29 -6.02 1.81
CA GLU A 477 -10.89 -5.58 1.65
C GLU A 477 -10.42 -4.71 2.82
N ALA A 478 -9.10 -4.59 2.99
CA ALA A 478 -8.56 -3.55 3.84
C ALA A 478 -8.89 -2.18 3.22
N VAL A 479 -9.39 -1.25 4.04
CA VAL A 479 -9.80 0.07 3.56
C VAL A 479 -8.57 0.98 3.51
N PRO A 480 -8.19 1.51 2.34
CA PRO A 480 -7.12 2.49 2.27
C PRO A 480 -7.53 3.72 3.08
N PRO A 481 -6.71 4.19 4.05
CA PRO A 481 -7.06 5.33 4.90
C PRO A 481 -7.46 6.57 4.10
N ARG A 482 -6.73 6.84 3.02
CA ARG A 482 -7.02 7.93 2.07
C ARG A 482 -8.39 7.81 1.43
N LEU A 483 -8.85 6.60 1.12
CA LEU A 483 -10.15 6.38 0.51
C LEU A 483 -11.28 6.64 1.53
N ALA A 484 -11.15 6.11 2.75
CA ALA A 484 -12.11 6.39 3.82
C ALA A 484 -12.20 7.90 4.13
N GLN A 485 -11.06 8.57 4.25
CA GLN A 485 -11.00 10.01 4.49
C GLN A 485 -11.67 10.85 3.41
N ARG A 486 -11.53 10.50 2.12
CA ARG A 486 -12.21 11.22 1.03
C ARG A 486 -13.72 11.30 1.26
N TRP A 487 -14.34 10.20 1.69
CA TRP A 487 -15.78 10.15 1.98
C TRP A 487 -16.14 10.87 3.28
N LEU A 488 -15.33 10.72 4.33
CA LEU A 488 -15.53 11.42 5.61
C LEU A 488 -15.50 12.95 5.43
N THR A 489 -14.53 13.46 4.67
CA THR A 489 -14.41 14.90 4.37
C THR A 489 -15.63 15.43 3.62
N ALA A 490 -16.24 14.62 2.76
CA ALA A 490 -17.47 14.98 2.06
C ALA A 490 -18.73 14.91 2.96
N GLY A 491 -18.58 14.68 4.27
CA GLY A 491 -19.69 14.52 5.21
C GLY A 491 -20.46 13.21 5.04
N THR A 492 -19.92 12.27 4.28
CA THR A 492 -20.52 10.95 4.09
C THR A 492 -20.13 10.06 5.25
N ARG A 493 -21.09 9.31 5.79
CA ARG A 493 -20.81 8.33 6.83
C ARG A 493 -20.00 7.17 6.28
N VAL A 494 -18.87 6.85 6.90
CA VAL A 494 -17.99 5.75 6.50
C VAL A 494 -18.00 4.65 7.54
N VAL A 495 -18.42 3.46 7.12
CA VAL A 495 -18.42 2.26 7.96
C VAL A 495 -17.44 1.26 7.37
N ASN A 496 -16.57 0.67 8.18
CA ASN A 496 -15.73 -0.46 7.81
C ASN A 496 -16.28 -1.72 8.46
N ALA A 497 -16.78 -2.67 7.67
CA ALA A 497 -17.32 -3.93 8.13
C ALA A 497 -16.40 -5.09 7.74
N TYR A 498 -16.22 -6.04 8.66
CA TYR A 498 -15.40 -7.22 8.43
C TYR A 498 -16.16 -8.48 8.79
N GLY A 499 -16.06 -9.47 7.91
CA GLY A 499 -16.19 -10.86 8.27
C GLY A 499 -16.21 -11.78 7.04
N PRO A 500 -16.01 -13.08 7.25
CA PRO A 500 -16.07 -14.09 6.18
C PRO A 500 -17.51 -14.58 5.91
N ALA A 501 -17.71 -15.34 4.83
CA ALA A 501 -19.05 -15.85 4.48
C ALA A 501 -19.63 -16.79 5.54
N GLU A 502 -18.76 -17.53 6.25
CA GLU A 502 -19.10 -18.45 7.33
C GLU A 502 -19.77 -17.79 8.55
N ILE A 503 -19.91 -16.45 8.59
CA ILE A 503 -20.53 -15.73 9.70
C ILE A 503 -21.73 -14.85 9.30
N ALA A 504 -22.29 -15.08 8.09
CA ALA A 504 -23.31 -14.24 7.47
C ALA A 504 -22.84 -12.80 7.21
N VAL A 505 -22.01 -12.63 6.16
CA VAL A 505 -21.53 -11.36 5.58
C VAL A 505 -20.44 -10.62 6.38
N ALA A 506 -20.72 -10.15 7.59
CA ALA A 506 -19.75 -9.43 8.41
C ALA A 506 -20.03 -9.64 9.89
N CYS A 507 -19.02 -9.73 10.76
CA CYS A 507 -19.14 -9.96 12.20
C CYS A 507 -18.68 -8.80 13.08
N THR A 508 -17.82 -7.92 12.57
CA THR A 508 -17.39 -6.69 13.27
C THR A 508 -17.58 -5.46 12.40
N TRP A 509 -17.66 -4.30 13.02
CA TRP A 509 -17.75 -3.04 12.32
C TRP A 509 -17.12 -1.88 13.08
N PHE A 510 -16.72 -0.86 12.33
CA PHE A 510 -16.17 0.38 12.84
C PHE A 510 -16.79 1.56 12.08
N ASP A 511 -17.30 2.55 12.81
CA ASP A 511 -17.77 3.82 12.23
C ASP A 511 -16.62 4.82 12.21
N ALA A 512 -16.00 5.01 11.05
CA ALA A 512 -14.89 5.95 10.91
C ALA A 512 -15.36 7.41 11.04
N SER A 513 -16.67 7.65 10.88
CA SER A 513 -17.28 8.98 11.03
C SER A 513 -17.40 9.42 12.50
N ALA A 514 -17.20 8.49 13.44
CA ALA A 514 -17.19 8.75 14.87
C ALA A 514 -15.81 9.22 15.41
N GLY A 515 -15.02 9.93 14.59
CA GLY A 515 -13.76 10.54 15.01
C GLY A 515 -12.51 9.70 14.76
N TRP A 516 -12.47 8.91 13.69
CA TRP A 516 -11.25 8.17 13.31
C TRP A 516 -10.21 9.08 12.64
N GLY A 517 -8.93 8.87 12.99
CA GLY A 517 -7.81 9.64 12.46
C GLY A 517 -6.46 8.91 12.50
N GLY A 518 -6.45 7.57 12.48
CA GLY A 518 -5.22 6.75 12.57
C GLY A 518 -4.72 6.20 11.22
N ALA A 519 -3.54 5.58 11.22
CA ALA A 519 -2.86 5.00 10.05
C ALA A 519 -3.60 3.82 9.38
N TYR A 520 -4.51 3.17 10.11
CA TYR A 520 -5.31 2.04 9.63
C TYR A 520 -6.77 2.26 10.02
N VAL A 521 -7.71 1.85 9.16
CA VAL A 521 -9.14 1.82 9.51
C VAL A 521 -9.41 0.51 10.25
N PRO A 522 -9.71 0.51 11.56
CA PRO A 522 -9.99 -0.70 12.31
C PRO A 522 -11.20 -1.45 11.75
N ILE A 523 -11.28 -2.74 12.05
CA ILE A 523 -12.49 -3.55 11.81
C ILE A 523 -13.45 -3.50 13.01
N GLY A 524 -13.02 -2.85 14.11
CA GLY A 524 -13.86 -2.32 15.17
C GLY A 524 -14.38 -3.37 16.13
N TRP A 525 -15.67 -3.29 16.47
CA TRP A 525 -16.29 -4.09 17.52
C TRP A 525 -17.26 -5.12 16.97
N PRO A 526 -17.53 -6.21 17.70
CA PRO A 526 -18.51 -7.20 17.28
C PRO A 526 -19.90 -6.59 17.07
N MET A 527 -20.55 -7.01 15.98
CA MET A 527 -21.94 -6.70 15.71
C MET A 527 -22.88 -7.34 16.75
N PRO A 528 -24.15 -6.89 16.84
CA PRO A 528 -25.10 -7.48 17.76
C PRO A 528 -25.19 -9.01 17.68
N ASN A 529 -25.34 -9.63 18.84
CA ASN A 529 -25.43 -11.08 19.05
C ASN A 529 -24.19 -11.89 18.64
N ARG A 530 -23.09 -11.24 18.27
CA ARG A 530 -21.82 -11.90 17.89
C ARG A 530 -20.74 -11.69 18.95
N GLN A 531 -19.77 -12.59 18.92
CA GLN A 531 -18.59 -12.54 19.78
C GLN A 531 -17.34 -12.72 18.93
N VAL A 532 -16.26 -12.00 19.26
CA VAL A 532 -14.97 -12.10 18.59
C VAL A 532 -13.86 -12.10 19.62
N ARG A 533 -12.84 -12.93 19.40
CA ARG A 533 -11.68 -13.08 20.28
C ARG A 533 -10.41 -13.13 19.45
N VAL A 534 -9.32 -12.64 20.04
CA VAL A 534 -7.97 -12.82 19.49
C VAL A 534 -7.31 -13.90 20.33
N VAL A 535 -6.94 -15.02 19.70
CA VAL A 535 -6.49 -16.22 20.41
C VAL A 535 -5.19 -16.79 19.86
N ASP A 536 -4.51 -17.57 20.70
CA ASP A 536 -3.37 -18.40 20.30
C ASP A 536 -3.81 -19.72 19.64
N ALA A 537 -2.84 -20.59 19.33
CA ALA A 537 -3.09 -21.89 18.72
C ALA A 537 -3.92 -22.86 19.59
N ASN A 538 -3.93 -22.65 20.91
CA ASN A 538 -4.70 -23.43 21.88
C ASN A 538 -6.09 -22.82 22.16
N LEU A 539 -6.46 -21.75 21.44
CA LEU A 539 -7.68 -20.98 21.61
C LEU A 539 -7.73 -20.17 22.92
N ASP A 540 -6.59 -19.93 23.56
CA ASP A 540 -6.50 -19.03 24.71
C ASP A 540 -6.43 -17.57 24.27
N LEU A 541 -7.08 -16.68 25.04
CA LEU A 541 -7.07 -15.24 24.80
C LEU A 541 -5.66 -14.66 24.83
N LEU A 542 -5.39 -13.80 23.86
CA LEU A 542 -4.19 -12.98 23.82
C LEU A 542 -4.47 -11.55 24.33
N PRO A 543 -3.47 -10.93 24.98
CA PRO A 543 -3.53 -9.57 25.51
C PRO A 543 -3.72 -8.51 24.41
N ALA A 544 -4.11 -7.29 24.81
CA ALA A 544 -4.21 -6.18 23.87
C ALA A 544 -2.83 -5.85 23.24
N GLY A 545 -2.83 -5.52 21.95
CA GLY A 545 -1.62 -5.21 21.19
C GLY A 545 -0.91 -6.43 20.58
N VAL A 546 -1.19 -7.65 21.05
CA VAL A 546 -0.55 -8.88 20.56
C VAL A 546 -1.34 -9.49 19.40
N PRO A 547 -0.68 -9.77 18.26
CA PRO A 547 -1.30 -10.46 17.13
C PRO A 547 -1.70 -11.91 17.44
N GLY A 548 -2.92 -12.31 17.06
CA GLY A 548 -3.40 -13.70 17.14
C GLY A 548 -4.50 -14.01 16.12
N GLU A 549 -4.95 -15.26 16.10
CA GLU A 549 -6.06 -15.67 15.22
C GLU A 549 -7.38 -15.03 15.69
N ILE A 550 -8.16 -14.48 14.74
CA ILE A 550 -9.51 -14.01 15.02
C ILE A 550 -10.47 -15.21 15.09
N LEU A 551 -10.96 -15.52 16.29
CA LEU A 551 -11.97 -16.53 16.56
C LEU A 551 -13.35 -15.86 16.69
N ILE A 552 -14.33 -16.30 15.89
CA ILE A 552 -15.66 -15.67 15.83
C ILE A 552 -16.71 -16.63 16.39
N ALA A 553 -17.55 -16.20 17.31
CA ALA A 553 -18.60 -17.00 17.94
C ALA A 553 -19.94 -16.26 17.98
N GLY A 554 -20.98 -16.94 18.45
CA GLY A 554 -22.32 -16.35 18.64
C GLY A 554 -23.21 -16.40 17.40
N PHE A 555 -24.27 -15.58 17.42
CA PHE A 555 -25.36 -15.63 16.46
C PHE A 555 -24.94 -14.99 15.12
N GLY A 556 -24.48 -15.84 14.21
CA GLY A 556 -24.00 -15.46 12.89
C GLY A 556 -23.13 -16.56 12.28
N VAL A 557 -22.41 -17.31 13.13
CA VAL A 557 -21.64 -18.48 12.71
C VAL A 557 -22.55 -19.50 12.03
N ALA A 558 -22.24 -19.86 10.79
CA ALA A 558 -22.93 -20.88 10.03
C ALA A 558 -22.80 -22.26 10.70
N ASP A 559 -23.71 -23.18 10.39
CA ASP A 559 -23.66 -24.52 10.98
C ASP A 559 -22.53 -25.39 10.40
N GLY A 560 -22.01 -25.00 9.24
CA GLY A 560 -20.85 -25.63 8.60
C GLY A 560 -20.84 -25.48 7.08
N TYR A 561 -20.00 -26.31 6.46
CA TYR A 561 -19.91 -26.45 5.02
C TYR A 561 -20.82 -27.58 4.52
N LEU A 562 -21.56 -27.31 3.44
CA LEU A 562 -22.41 -28.26 2.75
C LEU A 562 -21.58 -29.47 2.30
N ASN A 563 -22.02 -30.68 2.66
CA ASN A 563 -21.38 -31.95 2.26
C ASN A 563 -19.88 -32.08 2.62
N ARG A 564 -19.40 -31.37 3.65
CA ARG A 564 -17.98 -31.38 4.09
C ARG A 564 -17.82 -31.47 5.62
N PRO A 565 -18.29 -32.55 6.28
CA PRO A 565 -18.26 -32.67 7.74
C PRO A 565 -16.85 -32.59 8.35
N GLU A 566 -15.84 -33.16 7.69
CA GLU A 566 -14.45 -33.13 8.16
C GLU A 566 -13.88 -31.71 8.17
N LEU A 567 -14.09 -30.95 7.09
CA LEU A 567 -13.65 -29.56 7.00
C LEU A 567 -14.45 -28.67 7.97
N THR A 568 -15.74 -28.96 8.17
CA THR A 568 -16.57 -28.30 9.18
C THR A 568 -15.96 -28.49 10.56
N ALA A 569 -15.64 -29.73 10.97
CA ALA A 569 -15.05 -30.00 12.28
C ALA A 569 -13.67 -29.33 12.50
N GLN A 570 -12.91 -29.10 11.42
CA GLN A 570 -11.62 -28.41 11.51
C GLN A 570 -11.75 -26.89 11.72
N ARG A 571 -12.78 -26.26 11.16
CA ARG A 571 -12.95 -24.80 11.16
C ARG A 571 -14.01 -24.29 12.13
N PHE A 572 -15.04 -25.08 12.38
CA PHE A 572 -16.14 -24.80 13.29
C PHE A 572 -15.93 -25.63 14.57
N VAL A 573 -15.29 -25.00 15.55
CA VAL A 573 -14.85 -25.61 16.81
C VAL A 573 -15.79 -25.22 17.95
N THR A 574 -15.72 -25.93 19.07
CA THR A 574 -16.43 -25.53 20.29
C THR A 574 -15.81 -24.26 20.87
N ASP A 575 -16.62 -23.26 21.18
CA ASP A 575 -16.21 -22.02 21.84
C ASP A 575 -15.77 -22.32 23.28
N PRO A 576 -14.48 -22.15 23.64
CA PRO A 576 -14.00 -22.44 25.00
C PRO A 576 -14.55 -21.49 26.07
N TYR A 577 -15.17 -20.37 25.68
CA TYR A 577 -15.69 -19.35 26.61
C TYR A 577 -17.21 -19.29 26.70
N GLY A 578 -17.92 -19.94 25.77
CA GLY A 578 -19.38 -19.87 25.66
C GLY A 578 -20.07 -21.22 25.41
N GLY A 579 -19.32 -22.28 25.10
CA GLY A 579 -19.84 -23.63 24.86
C GLY A 579 -20.60 -23.84 23.54
N GLY A 580 -20.87 -22.77 22.78
CA GLY A 580 -21.48 -22.83 21.44
C GLY A 580 -20.47 -23.07 20.33
N LEU A 581 -20.88 -22.87 19.07
CA LEU A 581 -19.99 -22.99 17.91
C LEU A 581 -19.16 -21.70 17.70
N ALA A 582 -17.88 -21.87 17.39
CA ALA A 582 -16.97 -20.80 17.00
C ALA A 582 -16.27 -21.15 15.67
N TYR A 583 -16.02 -20.14 14.85
CA TYR A 583 -15.35 -20.26 13.56
C TYR A 583 -13.93 -19.69 13.62
N ARG A 584 -12.96 -20.50 13.20
CA ARG A 584 -11.54 -20.15 13.04
C ARG A 584 -11.30 -19.47 11.68
N SER A 585 -11.20 -18.15 11.69
CA SER A 585 -11.13 -17.33 10.45
C SER A 585 -9.84 -17.50 9.64
N GLY A 586 -8.74 -17.92 10.28
CA GLY A 586 -7.38 -17.84 9.74
C GLY A 586 -6.90 -16.41 9.43
N ASP A 587 -7.61 -15.38 9.86
CA ASP A 587 -7.16 -13.99 9.82
C ASP A 587 -6.41 -13.65 11.11
N LEU A 588 -5.31 -12.90 10.98
CA LEU A 588 -4.53 -12.39 12.08
C LEU A 588 -5.08 -11.01 12.49
N GLY A 589 -5.35 -10.81 13.77
CA GLY A 589 -5.81 -9.54 14.31
C GLY A 589 -5.25 -9.24 15.69
N ARG A 590 -5.49 -8.03 16.17
CA ARG A 590 -5.16 -7.60 17.54
C ARG A 590 -6.13 -6.55 18.05
N TRP A 591 -6.31 -6.48 19.36
CA TRP A 591 -7.01 -5.35 19.99
C TRP A 591 -6.06 -4.16 20.15
N ASN A 592 -6.51 -2.95 19.82
CA ASN A 592 -5.74 -1.74 20.11
C ASN A 592 -6.10 -1.14 21.49
N SER A 593 -5.47 -0.01 21.82
CA SER A 593 -5.64 0.69 23.11
C SER A 593 -7.09 1.09 23.40
N ALA A 594 -7.86 1.40 22.36
CA ALA A 594 -9.27 1.78 22.45
C ALA A 594 -10.22 0.58 22.47
N GLY A 595 -9.68 -0.65 22.46
CA GLY A 595 -10.47 -1.87 22.38
C GLY A 595 -11.14 -2.10 21.02
N ALA A 596 -10.67 -1.43 19.96
CA ALA A 596 -11.09 -1.71 18.60
C ALA A 596 -10.20 -2.81 17.99
N LEU A 597 -10.80 -3.71 17.24
CA LEU A 597 -10.08 -4.79 16.58
C LEU A 597 -9.42 -4.28 15.28
N GLU A 598 -8.15 -4.62 15.10
CA GLU A 598 -7.36 -4.36 13.90
C GLU A 598 -7.07 -5.68 13.18
N ILE A 599 -7.15 -5.67 11.84
CA ILE A 599 -6.77 -6.81 11.00
C ILE A 599 -5.35 -6.60 10.47
N LEU A 600 -4.51 -7.61 10.62
CA LEU A 600 -3.07 -7.57 10.30
C LEU A 600 -2.73 -8.38 9.04
N GLY A 601 -3.65 -9.22 8.57
CA GLY A 601 -3.46 -10.07 7.39
C GLY A 601 -3.97 -11.48 7.63
N ARG A 602 -3.42 -12.45 6.87
CA ARG A 602 -3.78 -13.86 6.98
C ARG A 602 -2.65 -14.70 7.55
N MET A 603 -3.02 -15.77 8.23
CA MET A 603 -2.08 -16.80 8.69
C MET A 603 -1.73 -17.81 7.58
N ASP A 604 -2.60 -17.97 6.59
CA ASP A 604 -2.44 -18.93 5.49
C ASP A 604 -2.08 -18.25 4.15
N HIS A 605 -1.92 -19.06 3.09
CA HIS A 605 -1.55 -18.61 1.74
C HIS A 605 -2.71 -18.05 0.91
N GLN A 606 -3.88 -17.83 1.50
CA GLN A 606 -4.99 -17.21 0.77
C GLN A 606 -4.65 -15.76 0.47
N VAL A 607 -4.96 -15.35 -0.76
CA VAL A 607 -4.64 -14.01 -1.24
C VAL A 607 -5.92 -13.30 -1.65
N LYS A 608 -5.96 -11.99 -1.43
CA LYS A 608 -6.95 -11.11 -2.04
C LYS A 608 -6.37 -10.54 -3.33
N VAL A 609 -7.08 -10.71 -4.44
CA VAL A 609 -6.75 -10.10 -5.74
C VAL A 609 -8.00 -9.37 -6.21
N ASN A 610 -7.94 -8.05 -6.36
CA ASN A 610 -9.05 -7.18 -6.80
C ASN A 610 -10.36 -7.40 -6.03
N GLY A 611 -10.32 -7.44 -4.70
CA GLY A 611 -11.49 -7.65 -3.86
C GLY A 611 -11.95 -9.08 -3.71
N ILE A 612 -11.34 -10.03 -4.44
CA ILE A 612 -11.75 -11.43 -4.43
C ILE A 612 -10.76 -12.23 -3.62
N ARG A 613 -11.28 -12.98 -2.65
CA ARG A 613 -10.53 -13.95 -1.87
C ARG A 613 -10.33 -15.21 -2.70
N ILE A 614 -9.08 -15.57 -2.95
CA ILE A 614 -8.68 -16.70 -3.81
C ILE A 614 -7.83 -17.67 -3.01
N GLU A 615 -8.26 -18.93 -2.98
CA GLU A 615 -7.45 -20.06 -2.51
C GLU A 615 -6.52 -20.51 -3.64
N LEU A 616 -5.23 -20.28 -3.46
CA LEU A 616 -4.22 -20.67 -4.46
C LEU A 616 -4.22 -22.19 -4.70
N GLY A 617 -4.50 -22.97 -3.66
CA GLY A 617 -4.64 -24.42 -3.73
C GLY A 617 -5.74 -24.90 -4.68
N GLU A 618 -6.80 -24.10 -4.90
CA GLU A 618 -7.84 -24.46 -5.89
C GLU A 618 -7.26 -24.51 -7.30
N ILE A 619 -6.46 -23.50 -7.61
CA ILE A 619 -5.81 -23.34 -8.91
C ILE A 619 -4.70 -24.39 -9.07
N GLU A 620 -3.89 -24.61 -8.02
CA GLU A 620 -2.85 -25.64 -8.00
C GLU A 620 -3.44 -27.04 -8.28
N SER A 621 -4.56 -27.38 -7.64
CA SER A 621 -5.24 -28.67 -7.82
C SER A 621 -5.79 -28.85 -9.23
N ILE A 622 -6.42 -27.83 -9.81
CA ILE A 622 -6.88 -27.88 -11.20
C ILE A 622 -5.70 -28.05 -12.16
N LEU A 623 -4.61 -27.29 -11.99
CA LEU A 623 -3.44 -27.43 -12.85
C LEU A 623 -2.77 -28.80 -12.73
N ALA A 624 -2.76 -29.39 -11.52
CA ALA A 624 -2.24 -30.74 -11.29
C ALA A 624 -3.08 -31.85 -11.96
N GLN A 625 -4.34 -31.58 -12.34
CA GLN A 625 -5.17 -32.52 -13.10
C GLN A 625 -4.80 -32.59 -14.58
N HIS A 626 -4.01 -31.63 -15.10
CA HIS A 626 -3.51 -31.68 -16.46
C HIS A 626 -2.55 -32.89 -16.66
N PRO A 627 -2.70 -33.72 -17.71
CA PRO A 627 -1.93 -34.96 -17.86
C PRO A 627 -0.40 -34.79 -17.87
N GLU A 628 0.06 -33.63 -18.31
CA GLU A 628 1.50 -33.33 -18.41
C GLU A 628 2.07 -32.65 -17.15
N VAL A 629 1.25 -32.29 -16.16
CA VAL A 629 1.71 -31.64 -14.94
C VAL A 629 1.99 -32.67 -13.84
N GLU A 630 3.16 -32.56 -13.20
CA GLU A 630 3.51 -33.34 -12.01
C GLU A 630 3.16 -32.58 -10.72
N THR A 631 3.52 -31.30 -10.63
CA THR A 631 3.25 -30.45 -9.47
C THR A 631 3.02 -29.02 -9.93
N ALA A 632 2.06 -28.33 -9.31
CA ALA A 632 1.77 -26.93 -9.57
C ALA A 632 1.81 -26.13 -8.26
N VAL A 633 2.37 -24.91 -8.33
CA VAL A 633 2.41 -23.95 -7.22
C VAL A 633 1.98 -22.59 -7.75
N VAL A 634 1.01 -21.96 -7.10
CA VAL A 634 0.49 -20.65 -7.51
C VAL A 634 0.84 -19.63 -6.44
N VAL A 635 1.23 -18.44 -6.85
CA VAL A 635 1.55 -17.32 -5.94
C VAL A 635 0.92 -16.03 -6.44
N ARG A 636 0.57 -15.14 -5.50
CA ARG A 636 0.32 -13.72 -5.81
C ARG A 636 1.66 -13.01 -5.95
N ARG A 637 1.86 -12.35 -7.08
CA ARG A 637 2.93 -11.39 -7.30
C ARG A 637 2.33 -10.01 -7.45
N GLU A 638 3.10 -9.00 -7.08
CA GLU A 638 2.72 -7.60 -7.26
C GLU A 638 3.81 -6.94 -8.09
N ASP A 639 3.47 -6.61 -9.33
CA ASP A 639 4.38 -5.99 -10.27
C ASP A 639 3.84 -4.59 -10.58
N ARG A 640 4.66 -3.56 -10.33
CA ARG A 640 4.30 -2.15 -10.56
C ARG A 640 2.98 -1.73 -9.88
N GLY A 641 2.72 -2.25 -8.68
CA GLY A 641 1.51 -1.94 -7.88
C GLY A 641 0.25 -2.69 -8.31
N VAL A 642 0.34 -3.66 -9.22
CA VAL A 642 -0.79 -4.50 -9.65
C VAL A 642 -0.59 -5.94 -9.18
N ALA A 643 -1.53 -6.44 -8.39
CA ALA A 643 -1.55 -7.84 -7.96
C ALA A 643 -1.97 -8.78 -9.10
N ARG A 644 -1.19 -9.82 -9.36
CA ARG A 644 -1.50 -10.89 -10.32
C ARG A 644 -1.16 -12.28 -9.79
N LEU A 645 -1.83 -13.29 -10.34
CA LEU A 645 -1.54 -14.70 -10.05
C LEU A 645 -0.52 -15.25 -11.05
N VAL A 646 0.49 -15.97 -10.55
CA VAL A 646 1.49 -16.67 -11.37
C VAL A 646 1.48 -18.14 -10.97
N ALA A 647 1.35 -19.03 -11.95
CA ALA A 647 1.45 -20.47 -11.77
C ALA A 647 2.82 -20.97 -12.19
N TYR A 648 3.44 -21.76 -11.32
CA TYR A 648 4.68 -22.47 -11.56
C TYR A 648 4.37 -23.95 -11.64
N VAL A 649 4.89 -24.64 -12.64
CA VAL A 649 4.56 -26.05 -12.89
C VAL A 649 5.82 -26.85 -13.20
N THR A 650 5.86 -28.10 -12.76
CA THR A 650 6.82 -29.11 -13.24
C THR A 650 6.11 -30.12 -14.12
N GLY A 651 6.83 -30.63 -15.12
CA GLY A 651 6.28 -31.58 -16.07
C GLY A 651 6.45 -33.04 -15.65
N ARG A 652 5.43 -33.86 -15.96
CA ARG A 652 5.40 -35.29 -15.64
C ARG A 652 6.27 -36.09 -16.61
N ASP A 653 7.00 -37.07 -16.08
CA ASP A 653 7.84 -38.01 -16.85
C ASP A 653 8.83 -37.33 -17.81
N GLY A 654 9.35 -36.15 -17.43
CA GLY A 654 10.31 -35.38 -18.24
C GLY A 654 9.70 -34.66 -19.46
N ARG A 655 8.37 -34.55 -19.54
CA ARG A 655 7.67 -33.73 -20.55
C ARG A 655 7.67 -32.26 -20.12
N THR A 656 7.53 -31.34 -21.07
CA THR A 656 7.41 -29.90 -20.79
C THR A 656 6.00 -29.45 -21.17
N PRO A 657 5.13 -29.13 -20.20
CA PRO A 657 3.77 -28.68 -20.49
C PRO A 657 3.77 -27.40 -21.34
N GLY A 658 2.93 -27.37 -22.38
CA GLY A 658 2.66 -26.14 -23.13
C GLY A 658 1.96 -25.11 -22.24
N THR A 659 2.50 -23.89 -22.10
CA THR A 659 1.89 -22.85 -21.27
C THR A 659 0.53 -22.38 -21.79
N GLY A 660 0.31 -22.43 -23.11
CA GLY A 660 -0.99 -22.25 -23.75
C GLY A 660 -2.00 -23.32 -23.33
N ASP A 661 -1.62 -24.60 -23.40
CA ASP A 661 -2.48 -25.72 -23.02
C ASP A 661 -2.88 -25.67 -21.54
N LEU A 662 -1.96 -25.26 -20.66
CA LEU A 662 -2.25 -25.05 -19.23
C LEU A 662 -3.22 -23.90 -18.99
N ARG A 663 -3.10 -22.81 -19.76
CA ARG A 663 -4.04 -21.70 -19.70
C ARG A 663 -5.42 -22.14 -20.17
N ASP A 664 -5.50 -22.85 -21.29
CA ASP A 664 -6.75 -23.37 -21.82
C ASP A 664 -7.42 -24.35 -20.85
N HIS A 665 -6.63 -25.23 -20.22
CA HIS A 665 -7.10 -26.12 -19.17
C HIS A 665 -7.63 -25.34 -17.96
N ALA A 666 -6.90 -24.33 -17.47
CA ALA A 666 -7.36 -23.48 -16.38
C ALA A 666 -8.65 -22.73 -16.74
N THR A 667 -8.72 -22.12 -17.93
CA THR A 667 -9.89 -21.39 -18.42
C THR A 667 -11.12 -22.29 -18.60
N ALA A 668 -10.94 -23.57 -18.91
CA ALA A 668 -12.03 -24.52 -19.02
C ALA A 668 -12.66 -24.94 -17.67
N HIS A 669 -11.96 -24.76 -16.54
CA HIS A 669 -12.38 -25.26 -15.22
C HIS A 669 -12.52 -24.17 -14.15
N LEU A 670 -11.83 -23.03 -14.31
CA LEU A 670 -11.77 -21.94 -13.34
C LEU A 670 -12.49 -20.68 -13.86
N PRO A 671 -13.04 -19.85 -12.95
CA PRO A 671 -13.46 -18.50 -13.28
C PRO A 671 -12.27 -17.65 -13.79
N GLY A 672 -12.53 -16.70 -14.69
CA GLY A 672 -11.46 -15.90 -15.30
C GLY A 672 -10.54 -15.18 -14.31
N TYR A 673 -11.04 -14.73 -13.16
CA TYR A 673 -10.23 -14.07 -12.12
C TYR A 673 -9.31 -15.01 -11.34
N MET A 674 -9.52 -16.33 -11.41
CA MET A 674 -8.65 -17.36 -10.84
C MET A 674 -7.63 -17.89 -11.84
N VAL A 675 -7.77 -17.59 -13.14
CA VAL A 675 -6.81 -18.03 -14.15
C VAL A 675 -5.50 -17.25 -13.97
N PRO A 676 -4.35 -17.93 -13.77
CA PRO A 676 -3.06 -17.26 -13.65
C PRO A 676 -2.75 -16.35 -14.84
N ALA A 677 -2.23 -15.16 -14.56
CA ALA A 677 -1.78 -14.22 -15.58
C ALA A 677 -0.53 -14.75 -16.32
N ALA A 678 0.31 -15.54 -15.63
CA ALA A 678 1.49 -16.17 -16.21
C ALA A 678 1.64 -17.63 -15.75
N PHE A 679 2.23 -18.45 -16.63
CA PHE A 679 2.60 -19.84 -16.39
C PHE A 679 4.11 -20.00 -16.62
N VAL A 680 4.82 -20.52 -15.62
CA VAL A 680 6.27 -20.70 -15.64
C VAL A 680 6.57 -22.19 -15.45
N VAL A 681 7.14 -22.82 -16.47
CA VAL A 681 7.56 -24.22 -16.39
C VAL A 681 8.95 -24.28 -15.77
N LEU A 682 9.10 -25.10 -14.74
CA LEU A 682 10.36 -25.35 -14.04
C LEU A 682 10.77 -26.80 -14.22
N ASP A 683 12.08 -27.05 -14.31
CA ASP A 683 12.62 -28.42 -14.27
C ASP A 683 12.41 -29.05 -12.88
N ARG A 684 12.48 -28.24 -11.83
CA ARG A 684 12.22 -28.62 -10.44
C ARG A 684 11.88 -27.41 -9.58
N PHE A 685 11.13 -27.61 -8.51
CA PHE A 685 10.87 -26.56 -7.53
C PHE A 685 12.10 -26.26 -6.65
N PRO A 686 12.37 -24.99 -6.32
CA PRO A 686 13.33 -24.64 -5.28
C PRO A 686 12.81 -25.15 -3.93
N LEU A 687 13.68 -25.79 -3.15
CA LEU A 687 13.36 -26.34 -1.84
C LEU A 687 14.12 -25.56 -0.75
N GLY A 688 13.45 -25.29 0.38
CA GLY A 688 14.07 -24.70 1.56
C GLY A 688 14.80 -25.74 2.43
N GLY A 689 15.44 -25.29 3.51
CA GLY A 689 16.27 -26.14 4.40
C GLY A 689 15.52 -27.30 5.08
N THR A 690 14.19 -27.31 5.06
CA THR A 690 13.33 -28.39 5.59
C THR A 690 12.83 -29.35 4.51
N GLY A 691 13.26 -29.19 3.25
CA GLY A 691 12.83 -30.01 2.11
C GLY A 691 11.45 -29.64 1.54
N LYS A 692 10.80 -28.58 2.04
CA LYS A 692 9.54 -28.03 1.48
C LYS A 692 9.83 -27.04 0.34
N ILE A 693 8.88 -26.85 -0.57
CA ILE A 693 8.98 -25.86 -1.66
C ILE A 693 9.14 -24.45 -1.08
N ASP A 694 10.21 -23.77 -1.48
CA ASP A 694 10.47 -22.38 -1.14
C ASP A 694 9.78 -21.44 -2.15
N ARG A 695 8.59 -20.98 -1.78
CA ARG A 695 7.80 -20.06 -2.60
C ARG A 695 8.46 -18.67 -2.78
N SER A 696 9.33 -18.28 -1.85
CA SER A 696 10.04 -17.01 -1.93
C SER A 696 11.16 -17.04 -2.99
N ALA A 697 11.74 -18.21 -3.21
CA ALA A 697 12.77 -18.48 -4.21
C ALA A 697 12.23 -18.77 -5.62
N LEU A 698 10.91 -18.73 -5.84
CA LEU A 698 10.31 -18.92 -7.17
C LEU A 698 10.68 -17.76 -8.11
N PRO A 699 11.21 -18.04 -9.32
CA PRO A 699 11.73 -17.01 -10.23
C PRO A 699 10.63 -16.07 -10.71
N ALA A 700 10.93 -14.81 -11.01
CA ALA A 700 9.95 -13.93 -11.64
C ALA A 700 9.55 -14.45 -13.05
N PRO A 701 8.29 -14.25 -13.50
CA PRO A 701 7.93 -14.53 -14.88
C PRO A 701 8.84 -13.74 -15.83
N GLY A 702 9.45 -14.40 -16.83
CA GLY A 702 10.33 -13.73 -17.77
C GLY A 702 9.61 -12.66 -18.59
N ALA A 703 10.34 -11.63 -19.05
CA ALA A 703 9.82 -10.59 -19.92
C ALA A 703 9.52 -11.08 -21.35
N GLN A 704 9.73 -12.36 -21.65
CA GLN A 704 9.52 -12.89 -23.00
C GLN A 704 8.03 -13.08 -23.31
N ARG A 705 7.67 -12.94 -24.60
CA ARG A 705 6.34 -13.29 -25.11
C ARG A 705 6.03 -14.74 -24.72
N PRO A 706 4.95 -15.02 -23.95
CA PRO A 706 4.56 -16.38 -23.65
C PRO A 706 4.21 -17.15 -24.94
N ASP A 707 4.38 -18.47 -24.94
CA ASP A 707 3.92 -19.29 -26.06
C ASP A 707 2.38 -19.30 -26.09
N LEU A 708 1.83 -18.73 -27.15
CA LEU A 708 0.38 -18.58 -27.33
C LEU A 708 -0.22 -19.67 -28.22
N GLY A 709 0.56 -20.67 -28.64
CA GLY A 709 0.13 -21.67 -29.63
C GLY A 709 -0.13 -21.10 -31.03
N VAL A 710 0.16 -19.81 -31.23
CA VAL A 710 0.03 -19.09 -32.50
C VAL A 710 1.37 -18.45 -32.88
N PRO A 711 1.76 -18.52 -34.17
CA PRO A 711 3.02 -17.96 -34.63
C PRO A 711 3.07 -16.46 -34.39
N TYR A 712 4.23 -15.97 -33.97
CA TYR A 712 4.47 -14.53 -33.85
C TYR A 712 4.33 -13.88 -35.23
N VAL A 713 3.48 -12.85 -35.32
CA VAL A 713 3.32 -12.02 -36.51
C VAL A 713 3.83 -10.63 -36.17
N GLU A 714 4.84 -10.15 -36.88
CA GLU A 714 5.43 -8.83 -36.64
C GLU A 714 4.42 -7.69 -36.94
N PRO A 715 4.28 -6.68 -36.06
CA PRO A 715 3.50 -5.47 -36.34
C PRO A 715 3.95 -4.75 -37.62
N ALA A 716 3.11 -4.78 -38.65
CA ALA A 716 3.45 -4.29 -39.99
C ALA A 716 3.17 -2.79 -40.15
N THR A 717 2.07 -2.29 -39.57
CA THR A 717 1.67 -0.88 -39.68
C THR A 717 2.15 -0.03 -38.50
N GLU A 718 2.19 1.30 -38.67
CA GLU A 718 2.57 2.23 -37.59
C GLU A 718 1.58 2.17 -36.40
N GLY A 719 0.28 2.05 -36.68
CA GLY A 719 -0.72 1.85 -35.64
C GLY A 719 -0.56 0.51 -34.91
N GLU A 720 -0.22 -0.57 -35.63
CA GLU A 720 0.05 -1.87 -35.01
C GLU A 720 1.28 -1.82 -34.09
N ARG A 721 2.35 -1.14 -34.52
CA ARG A 721 3.57 -0.96 -33.71
C ARG A 721 3.29 -0.15 -32.45
N LEU A 722 2.55 0.95 -32.56
CA LEU A 722 2.17 1.78 -31.41
C LEU A 722 1.37 0.98 -30.38
N VAL A 723 0.33 0.26 -30.81
CA VAL A 723 -0.48 -0.55 -29.89
C VAL A 723 0.35 -1.67 -29.27
N ALA A 724 1.19 -2.34 -30.06
CA ALA A 724 2.08 -3.39 -29.56
C ALA A 724 3.08 -2.86 -28.51
N GLU A 725 3.62 -1.65 -28.69
CA GLU A 725 4.51 -0.99 -27.74
C GLU A 725 3.80 -0.61 -26.43
N VAL A 726 2.57 -0.09 -26.50
CA VAL A 726 1.77 0.21 -25.31
C VAL A 726 1.43 -1.08 -24.56
N PHE A 727 1.04 -2.14 -25.26
CA PHE A 727 0.78 -3.45 -24.66
C PHE A 727 2.05 -4.00 -24.00
N ALA A 728 3.19 -3.97 -24.69
CA ALA A 728 4.48 -4.39 -24.17
C ALA A 728 4.86 -3.64 -22.89
N SER A 729 4.69 -2.32 -22.90
CA SER A 729 4.96 -1.45 -21.75
C SER A 729 4.06 -1.79 -20.56
N VAL A 730 2.74 -1.85 -20.76
CA VAL A 730 1.78 -2.11 -19.67
C VAL A 730 1.90 -3.53 -19.11
N LEU A 731 2.19 -4.52 -19.96
CA LEU A 731 2.29 -5.92 -19.56
C LEU A 731 3.70 -6.31 -19.09
N GLY A 732 4.71 -5.48 -19.35
CA GLY A 732 6.10 -5.77 -18.99
C GLY A 732 6.72 -6.91 -19.82
N ILE A 733 6.35 -7.01 -21.10
CA ILE A 733 6.85 -8.03 -22.03
C ILE A 733 7.63 -7.39 -23.19
N GLU A 734 8.67 -8.05 -23.68
CA GLU A 734 9.65 -7.54 -24.64
C GLU A 734 9.06 -7.32 -26.04
N ARG A 735 8.20 -8.25 -26.50
CA ARG A 735 7.65 -8.23 -27.86
C ARG A 735 6.21 -8.69 -27.87
N VAL A 736 5.38 -7.90 -28.56
CA VAL A 736 3.96 -8.20 -28.82
C VAL A 736 3.77 -8.31 -30.33
N GLY A 737 3.20 -9.43 -30.77
CA GLY A 737 2.84 -9.66 -32.16
C GLY A 737 1.53 -8.97 -32.53
N ALA A 738 1.35 -8.67 -33.81
CA ALA A 738 0.17 -7.97 -34.34
C ALA A 738 -1.15 -8.66 -33.97
N ARG A 739 -1.13 -9.99 -33.82
CA ARG A 739 -2.30 -10.83 -33.51
C ARG A 739 -2.31 -11.37 -32.08
N ASP A 740 -1.37 -10.92 -31.25
CA ASP A 740 -1.34 -11.36 -29.86
C ASP A 740 -2.46 -10.65 -29.11
N SER A 741 -3.37 -11.45 -28.54
CA SER A 741 -4.45 -10.92 -27.71
C SER A 741 -3.87 -10.39 -26.39
N PHE A 742 -4.24 -9.15 -26.04
CA PHE A 742 -3.89 -8.50 -24.78
C PHE A 742 -4.14 -9.40 -23.56
N PHE A 743 -5.26 -10.10 -23.55
CA PHE A 743 -5.67 -10.96 -22.44
C PHE A 743 -4.90 -12.29 -22.43
N HIS A 744 -4.48 -12.81 -23.59
CA HIS A 744 -3.66 -14.01 -23.67
C HIS A 744 -2.21 -13.75 -23.21
N LEU A 745 -1.75 -12.52 -23.37
CA LEU A 745 -0.48 -12.02 -22.83
C LEU A 745 -0.53 -11.72 -21.32
N GLY A 746 -1.66 -11.99 -20.66
CA GLY A 746 -1.82 -11.80 -19.21
C GLY A 746 -2.38 -10.43 -18.80
N GLY A 747 -2.93 -9.66 -19.74
CA GLY A 747 -3.57 -8.39 -19.46
C GLY A 747 -4.90 -8.50 -18.70
N THR A 748 -5.15 -7.55 -17.81
CA THR A 748 -6.35 -7.44 -16.98
C THR A 748 -7.21 -6.23 -17.36
N SER A 749 -8.45 -6.13 -16.85
CA SER A 749 -9.31 -4.96 -17.07
C SER A 749 -8.72 -3.66 -16.52
N LEU A 750 -8.00 -3.70 -15.39
CA LEU A 750 -7.30 -2.53 -14.86
C LEU A 750 -6.16 -2.08 -15.78
N GLN A 751 -5.39 -3.04 -16.31
CA GLN A 751 -4.36 -2.76 -17.30
C GLN A 751 -4.95 -2.34 -18.65
N SER A 752 -6.19 -2.71 -18.96
CA SER A 752 -6.89 -2.22 -20.15
C SER A 752 -7.14 -0.71 -20.07
N ALA A 753 -7.38 -0.17 -18.87
CA ALA A 753 -7.46 1.28 -18.66
C ALA A 753 -6.09 1.97 -18.81
N ALA A 754 -5.02 1.37 -18.32
CA ALA A 754 -3.65 1.86 -18.53
C ALA A 754 -3.24 1.81 -20.01
N VAL A 755 -3.63 0.77 -20.73
CA VAL A 755 -3.46 0.67 -22.19
C VAL A 755 -4.26 1.75 -22.91
N ALA A 756 -5.53 1.95 -22.54
CA ALA A 756 -6.36 2.99 -23.13
C ALA A 756 -5.73 4.37 -22.93
N ALA A 757 -5.31 4.71 -21.71
CA ALA A 757 -4.61 5.96 -21.41
C ALA A 757 -3.27 6.09 -22.16
N GLY A 758 -2.49 5.00 -22.26
CA GLY A 758 -1.23 5.00 -22.99
C GLY A 758 -1.42 5.18 -24.50
N ILE A 759 -2.49 4.63 -25.07
CA ILE A 759 -2.85 4.85 -26.48
C ILE A 759 -3.42 6.26 -26.68
N ASP A 760 -4.22 6.79 -25.75
CA ASP A 760 -4.72 8.17 -25.78
C ASP A 760 -3.55 9.16 -25.87
N GLU A 761 -2.50 8.93 -25.08
CA GLU A 761 -1.28 9.72 -25.07
C GLU A 761 -0.45 9.52 -26.35
N ALA A 762 -0.29 8.28 -26.81
CA ALA A 762 0.59 7.96 -27.94
C ALA A 762 -0.02 8.28 -29.32
N ALA A 763 -1.34 8.13 -29.47
CA ALA A 763 -2.05 8.26 -30.75
C ALA A 763 -2.94 9.51 -30.82
N ASP A 764 -3.00 10.31 -29.76
CA ASP A 764 -3.76 11.56 -29.70
C ASP A 764 -5.25 11.37 -30.06
N VAL A 765 -5.86 10.32 -29.51
CA VAL A 765 -7.28 9.95 -29.65
C VAL A 765 -7.90 9.68 -28.27
N VAL A 766 -9.21 9.41 -28.21
CA VAL A 766 -9.88 8.92 -26.98
C VAL A 766 -10.31 7.47 -27.22
N VAL A 767 -9.72 6.53 -26.48
CA VAL A 767 -9.96 5.10 -26.56
C VAL A 767 -10.81 4.64 -25.39
N PRO A 768 -12.08 4.23 -25.60
CA PRO A 768 -12.86 3.58 -24.56
C PRO A 768 -12.21 2.27 -24.13
N VAL A 769 -12.16 1.97 -22.82
CA VAL A 769 -11.62 0.68 -22.33
C VAL A 769 -12.36 -0.52 -22.91
N SER A 770 -13.67 -0.38 -23.14
CA SER A 770 -14.49 -1.39 -23.81
C SER A 770 -13.99 -1.75 -25.21
N GLN A 771 -13.29 -0.83 -25.89
CA GLN A 771 -12.71 -1.08 -27.19
C GLN A 771 -11.53 -2.07 -27.11
N ILE A 772 -10.72 -2.03 -26.05
CA ILE A 772 -9.64 -3.01 -25.81
C ILE A 772 -10.21 -4.43 -25.67
N HIS A 773 -11.40 -4.56 -25.05
CA HIS A 773 -12.09 -5.84 -24.92
C HIS A 773 -12.69 -6.35 -26.24
N ARG A 774 -13.16 -5.43 -27.11
CA ARG A 774 -13.80 -5.78 -28.39
C ARG A 774 -12.79 -6.09 -29.49
N THR A 775 -11.63 -5.43 -29.48
CA THR A 775 -10.55 -5.61 -30.46
C THR A 775 -9.23 -5.80 -29.72
N PRO A 776 -9.00 -6.98 -29.12
CA PRO A 776 -7.94 -7.19 -28.14
C PRO A 776 -6.55 -7.38 -28.74
N THR A 777 -6.39 -7.25 -30.04
CA THR A 777 -5.10 -7.43 -30.73
C THR A 777 -4.58 -6.10 -31.29
N PRO A 778 -3.25 -5.90 -31.39
CA PRO A 778 -2.69 -4.71 -32.03
C PRO A 778 -3.21 -4.47 -33.46
N HIS A 779 -3.44 -5.53 -34.23
CA HIS A 779 -4.00 -5.46 -35.59
C HIS A 779 -5.41 -4.87 -35.62
N GLU A 780 -6.31 -5.39 -34.79
CA GLU A 780 -7.70 -4.96 -34.77
C GLU A 780 -7.86 -3.57 -34.15
N LEU A 781 -7.10 -3.29 -33.09
CA LEU A 781 -7.16 -2.00 -32.42
C LEU A 781 -6.56 -0.88 -33.29
N ALA A 782 -5.44 -1.15 -33.98
CA ALA A 782 -4.87 -0.20 -34.94
C ALA A 782 -5.84 0.16 -36.09
N ARG A 783 -6.62 -0.82 -36.58
CA ARG A 783 -7.66 -0.57 -37.57
C ARG A 783 -8.78 0.31 -37.05
N TRP A 784 -9.18 0.13 -35.79
CA TRP A 784 -10.19 0.98 -35.17
C TRP A 784 -9.65 2.40 -34.96
N LEU A 785 -8.41 2.55 -34.48
CA LEU A 785 -7.73 3.84 -34.28
C LEU A 785 -7.66 4.66 -35.57
N ALA A 786 -7.48 4.01 -36.72
CA ALA A 786 -7.47 4.68 -38.02
C ALA A 786 -8.79 5.40 -38.37
N THR A 787 -9.88 5.07 -37.68
CA THR A 787 -11.21 5.66 -37.88
C THR A 787 -11.68 6.55 -36.71
N ALA A 788 -10.87 6.68 -35.65
CA ALA A 788 -11.21 7.44 -34.45
C ALA A 788 -10.93 8.96 -34.62
N PRO A 789 -11.72 9.86 -33.99
CA PRO A 789 -11.45 11.30 -33.99
C PRO A 789 -10.19 11.65 -33.19
N ARG A 790 -9.31 12.52 -33.74
CA ARG A 790 -8.04 12.97 -33.10
C ARG A 790 -8.21 14.21 -32.20
N ARG A 791 -7.31 14.40 -31.23
CA ARG A 791 -7.29 15.49 -30.23
C ARG A 791 -6.58 16.77 -30.73
N THR A 792 -5.72 16.70 -31.74
CA THR A 792 -4.96 17.84 -32.26
C THR A 792 -5.61 18.52 -33.47
N ASP A 793 -6.41 19.53 -33.16
CA ASP A 793 -6.66 20.70 -34.03
C ASP A 793 -5.73 21.88 -33.64
N THR A 794 -4.61 21.64 -32.92
CA THR A 794 -3.61 22.66 -32.55
C THR A 794 -2.16 22.13 -32.64
N GLY A 795 -1.36 22.69 -33.56
CA GLY A 795 -0.13 22.10 -34.08
C GLY A 795 1.18 22.32 -33.29
N SER A 796 1.98 21.25 -33.15
CA SER A 796 3.39 21.27 -32.77
C SER A 796 4.21 20.44 -33.76
N THR A 797 5.21 21.05 -34.41
CA THR A 797 6.12 20.40 -35.37
C THR A 797 7.51 20.22 -34.76
N ALA A 798 7.86 18.99 -34.36
CA ALA A 798 9.23 18.61 -34.03
C ALA A 798 9.98 18.17 -35.31
N GLY A 799 10.56 19.14 -36.03
CA GLY A 799 11.42 18.88 -37.19
C GLY A 799 12.86 18.54 -36.79
N GLN A 800 13.47 17.59 -37.49
CA GLN A 800 14.84 17.10 -37.28
C GLN A 800 15.91 18.19 -37.48
N THR A 801 16.48 18.73 -36.39
CA THR A 801 17.77 19.46 -36.44
C THR A 801 18.91 18.55 -36.02
N ARG A 802 19.85 18.26 -36.94
CA ARG A 802 21.10 17.51 -36.69
C ARG A 802 22.07 18.29 -35.78
N GLN A 803 22.97 17.57 -35.08
CA GLN A 803 24.12 18.16 -34.39
C GLN A 803 24.87 19.13 -35.34
N ARG A 804 25.08 20.37 -34.90
CA ARG A 804 25.88 21.36 -35.62
C ARG A 804 27.28 21.41 -34.99
N PRO A 805 28.37 21.39 -35.78
CA PRO A 805 29.71 21.68 -35.28
C PRO A 805 29.79 23.15 -34.83
N GLY A 806 30.34 23.40 -33.64
CA GLY A 806 30.58 24.75 -33.13
C GLY A 806 30.17 24.95 -31.67
N PRO A 807 30.47 26.12 -31.08
CA PRO A 807 30.05 26.47 -29.73
C PRO A 807 28.52 26.51 -29.61
N VAL A 808 27.98 25.91 -28.55
CA VAL A 808 26.56 25.98 -28.18
C VAL A 808 26.37 27.19 -27.27
N PRO A 809 25.56 28.20 -27.62
CA PRO A 809 25.18 29.23 -26.67
C PRO A 809 24.47 28.61 -25.46
N LEU A 810 24.85 29.00 -24.25
CA LEU A 810 24.23 28.47 -23.05
C LEU A 810 22.85 29.08 -22.83
N ALA A 811 21.90 28.25 -22.42
CA ALA A 811 20.67 28.77 -21.82
C ALA A 811 21.02 29.56 -20.56
N GLN A 812 20.20 30.57 -20.24
CA GLN A 812 20.47 31.52 -19.16
C GLN A 812 20.74 30.84 -17.81
N GLN A 813 20.03 29.74 -17.49
CA GLN A 813 20.22 28.97 -16.26
C GLN A 813 21.63 28.38 -16.16
N VAL A 814 22.11 27.78 -17.26
CA VAL A 814 23.44 27.16 -17.34
C VAL A 814 24.54 28.24 -17.33
N ALA A 815 24.31 29.36 -18.00
CA ALA A 815 25.19 30.52 -17.98
C ALA A 815 25.33 31.12 -16.57
N LYS A 816 24.26 31.14 -15.77
CA LYS A 816 24.31 31.62 -14.38
C LYS A 816 25.16 30.73 -13.49
N CYS A 817 25.05 29.40 -13.60
CA CYS A 817 25.94 28.48 -12.89
C CYS A 817 27.42 28.75 -13.23
N LEU A 818 27.71 29.07 -14.49
CA LEU A 818 29.06 29.38 -14.93
C LEU A 818 29.62 30.68 -14.33
N MET A 819 28.75 31.66 -14.06
CA MET A 819 29.12 32.98 -13.52
C MET A 819 29.11 33.02 -11.99
N SER A 820 28.58 31.98 -11.34
CA SER A 820 28.58 31.83 -9.89
C SER A 820 30.01 31.69 -9.33
N PRO A 821 30.34 32.33 -8.20
CA PRO A 821 31.57 32.04 -7.44
C PRO A 821 31.50 30.71 -6.68
N LEU A 822 30.32 30.10 -6.58
CA LEU A 822 30.07 28.81 -5.91
C LEU A 822 30.05 27.67 -6.95
N GLU A 823 31.05 26.79 -6.93
CA GLU A 823 31.08 25.54 -7.70
C GLU A 823 30.29 24.44 -6.98
N VAL A 824 28.99 24.34 -7.30
CA VAL A 824 28.10 23.36 -6.67
C VAL A 824 28.31 21.96 -7.27
N VAL A 825 28.89 21.06 -6.48
CA VAL A 825 28.94 19.62 -6.79
C VAL A 825 27.82 18.91 -6.03
N VAL A 826 26.94 18.22 -6.76
CA VAL A 826 25.80 17.48 -6.19
C VAL A 826 26.22 16.02 -6.04
N PRO A 827 26.37 15.51 -4.80
CA PRO A 827 26.58 14.08 -4.54
C PRO A 827 25.26 13.31 -4.67
N VAL A 828 25.35 12.08 -5.18
CA VAL A 828 24.29 11.08 -5.15
C VAL A 828 24.91 9.74 -4.75
N THR A 829 24.36 9.08 -3.74
CA THR A 829 25.00 7.93 -3.07
C THR A 829 24.03 6.78 -2.82
N TRP A 830 24.53 5.55 -2.93
CA TRP A 830 23.77 4.32 -2.69
C TRP A 830 24.60 3.30 -1.91
N TRP A 831 23.99 2.66 -0.91
CA TRP A 831 24.45 1.39 -0.38
C TRP A 831 24.04 0.27 -1.33
N ILE A 832 25.00 -0.59 -1.67
CA ILE A 832 24.83 -1.72 -2.59
C ILE A 832 25.18 -3.00 -1.83
N GLU A 833 24.23 -3.93 -1.82
CA GLU A 833 24.37 -5.29 -1.32
C GLU A 833 24.25 -6.29 -2.46
N GLY A 834 25.12 -7.30 -2.50
CA GLY A 834 25.10 -8.34 -3.52
C GLY A 834 26.36 -8.37 -4.39
N GLU A 835 26.29 -9.11 -5.49
CA GLU A 835 27.43 -9.34 -6.38
C GLU A 835 27.57 -8.24 -7.44
N LEU A 836 28.13 -7.10 -7.03
CA LEU A 836 28.32 -5.97 -7.93
C LEU A 836 29.39 -6.28 -8.99
N ASP A 837 28.96 -6.44 -10.24
CA ASP A 837 29.87 -6.49 -11.39
C ASP A 837 30.48 -5.10 -11.65
N LEU A 838 31.70 -4.90 -11.14
CA LEU A 838 32.43 -3.65 -11.29
C LEU A 838 32.76 -3.33 -12.76
N ARG A 839 32.95 -4.33 -13.61
CA ARG A 839 33.25 -4.09 -15.04
C ARG A 839 32.01 -3.59 -15.76
N ALA A 840 30.85 -4.18 -15.47
CA ALA A 840 29.57 -3.72 -15.99
C ALA A 840 29.28 -2.29 -15.53
N LEU A 841 29.53 -1.98 -14.25
CA LEU A 841 29.37 -0.62 -13.70
C LEU A 841 30.26 0.40 -14.42
N MET A 842 31.55 0.10 -14.57
CA MET A 842 32.47 0.98 -15.29
C MET A 842 32.05 1.21 -16.75
N ALA A 843 31.59 0.16 -17.43
CA ALA A 843 31.12 0.27 -18.81
C ALA A 843 29.82 1.09 -18.91
N ALA A 844 28.88 0.89 -17.99
CA ALA A 844 27.62 1.62 -17.93
C ALA A 844 27.81 3.11 -17.65
N LEU A 845 28.73 3.44 -16.74
CA LEU A 845 29.17 4.81 -16.49
C LEU A 845 29.80 5.43 -17.74
N GLY A 846 30.55 4.65 -18.52
CA GLY A 846 31.05 5.04 -19.83
C GLY A 846 29.93 5.33 -20.83
N ASP A 847 28.90 4.49 -20.90
CA ASP A 847 27.76 4.71 -21.80
C ASP A 847 26.99 5.98 -21.46
N LEU A 848 26.75 6.22 -20.17
CA LEU A 848 26.10 7.42 -19.67
C LEU A 848 26.92 8.67 -20.02
N HIS A 849 28.25 8.60 -19.83
CA HIS A 849 29.17 9.69 -20.18
C HIS A 849 29.07 10.09 -21.65
N HIS A 850 28.97 9.12 -22.56
CA HIS A 850 28.89 9.38 -24.00
C HIS A 850 27.48 9.80 -24.44
N ARG A 851 26.44 9.28 -23.77
CA ARG A 851 25.03 9.58 -24.07
C ARG A 851 24.68 11.04 -23.79
N HIS A 852 25.09 11.57 -22.65
CA HIS A 852 24.67 12.89 -22.18
C HIS A 852 25.77 13.93 -22.37
N GLN A 853 25.59 14.81 -23.37
CA GLN A 853 26.58 15.82 -23.75
C GLN A 853 27.00 16.75 -22.60
N ALA A 854 26.09 17.06 -21.67
CA ALA A 854 26.40 17.92 -20.53
C ALA A 854 27.44 17.31 -19.57
N LEU A 855 27.56 15.97 -19.51
CA LEU A 855 28.53 15.31 -18.64
C LEU A 855 29.99 15.50 -19.10
N HIS A 856 30.21 15.89 -20.36
CA HIS A 856 31.54 16.07 -20.97
C HIS A 856 31.72 17.39 -21.73
N ALA A 857 30.73 18.27 -21.72
CA ALA A 857 30.82 19.57 -22.36
C ALA A 857 31.83 20.47 -21.65
N ARG A 858 32.63 21.21 -22.43
CA ARG A 858 33.56 22.22 -21.94
C ARG A 858 32.87 23.57 -21.92
N TYR A 859 32.64 24.13 -20.73
CA TYR A 859 31.94 25.41 -20.58
C TYR A 859 32.93 26.57 -20.55
N ARG A 860 32.63 27.66 -21.27
CA ARG A 860 33.49 28.84 -21.41
C ARG A 860 32.73 30.13 -21.12
N ARG A 861 33.37 31.02 -20.35
CA ARG A 861 32.92 32.39 -20.07
C ARG A 861 33.21 33.31 -21.28
N THR A 862 32.56 33.02 -22.41
CA THR A 862 32.50 33.92 -23.58
C THR A 862 31.34 34.90 -23.44
N ASP A 863 31.21 35.87 -24.34
CA ASP A 863 30.03 36.74 -24.45
C ASP A 863 29.32 36.52 -25.81
N PRO A 864 28.17 35.81 -25.86
CA PRO A 864 27.51 35.13 -24.74
C PRO A 864 28.26 33.85 -24.30
N PRO A 865 28.02 33.32 -23.08
CA PRO A 865 28.64 32.08 -22.61
C PRO A 865 28.32 30.87 -23.49
N THR A 866 29.31 29.98 -23.67
CA THR A 866 29.18 28.84 -24.59
C THR A 866 29.63 27.50 -23.99
N ALA A 867 29.07 26.41 -24.49
CA ALA A 867 29.58 25.04 -24.30
C ALA A 867 30.21 24.52 -25.59
N ILE A 868 31.27 23.74 -25.47
CA ILE A 868 31.90 23.03 -26.57
C ILE A 868 31.83 21.53 -26.28
N ILE A 869 31.26 20.77 -27.21
CA ILE A 869 31.15 19.32 -27.09
C ILE A 869 32.39 18.69 -27.73
N PRO A 870 33.31 18.07 -26.97
CA PRO A 870 34.46 17.39 -27.54
C PRO A 870 34.02 16.21 -28.42
N PRO A 871 34.64 16.01 -29.61
CA PRO A 871 34.30 14.89 -30.49
C PRO A 871 34.67 13.52 -29.90
N ASN A 872 35.64 13.49 -28.98
CA ASN A 872 35.98 12.32 -28.19
C ASN A 872 36.03 12.75 -26.71
N PRO A 873 34.99 12.46 -25.92
CA PRO A 873 34.90 12.92 -24.53
C PRO A 873 35.84 12.17 -23.57
N GLY A 874 36.42 11.04 -24.01
CA GLY A 874 37.25 10.19 -23.16
C GLY A 874 36.41 9.27 -22.27
N MET A 875 37.02 8.74 -21.20
CA MET A 875 36.37 7.84 -20.25
C MET A 875 36.20 8.51 -18.88
N PRO A 876 35.10 8.23 -18.17
CA PRO A 876 34.90 8.77 -16.83
C PRO A 876 35.83 8.12 -15.80
N GLN A 877 36.08 8.81 -14.69
CA GLN A 877 36.86 8.29 -13.57
C GLN A 877 35.95 7.67 -12.51
N LEU A 878 36.13 6.38 -12.25
CA LEU A 878 35.63 5.69 -11.06
C LEU A 878 36.81 5.46 -10.10
N ARG A 879 36.73 6.05 -8.90
CA ARG A 879 37.75 5.86 -7.86
C ARG A 879 37.34 4.71 -6.94
N LEU A 880 38.20 3.70 -6.85
CA LEU A 880 38.10 2.68 -5.80
C LEU A 880 38.84 3.19 -4.57
N LEU A 881 38.11 3.46 -3.51
CA LEU A 881 38.67 3.92 -2.24
C LEU A 881 39.09 2.74 -1.38
N ALA A 882 39.97 3.00 -0.41
CA ALA A 882 40.36 1.98 0.55
C ALA A 882 39.16 1.57 1.40
N ASP A 883 39.02 0.28 1.68
CA ASP A 883 37.94 -0.25 2.49
C ASP A 883 37.83 0.44 3.87
N ALA A 884 36.63 0.86 4.23
CA ALA A 884 36.34 1.55 5.49
C ALA A 884 36.04 0.57 6.63
N ALA A 885 36.37 0.95 7.86
CA ALA A 885 36.08 0.12 9.04
C ALA A 885 34.60 0.18 9.45
N THR A 886 33.97 1.35 9.31
CA THR A 886 32.57 1.60 9.67
C THR A 886 31.78 2.23 8.51
N GLU A 887 30.45 2.25 8.60
CA GLU A 887 29.61 2.92 7.60
C GLU A 887 29.82 4.44 7.61
N HIS A 888 30.09 5.02 8.79
CA HIS A 888 30.40 6.44 8.94
C HIS A 888 31.72 6.81 8.25
N ASP A 889 32.79 6.04 8.46
CA ASP A 889 34.07 6.27 7.76
C ASP A 889 33.91 6.15 6.25
N ALA A 890 33.04 5.24 5.79
CA ALA A 890 32.77 5.05 4.37
C ALA A 890 32.09 6.29 3.76
N LEU A 891 31.10 6.84 4.47
CA LEU A 891 30.39 8.06 4.07
C LEU A 891 31.34 9.26 3.98
N ASP A 892 32.17 9.49 5.01
CA ASP A 892 33.10 10.63 5.06
C ASP A 892 34.13 10.56 3.94
N GLN A 893 34.76 9.39 3.76
CA GLN A 893 35.75 9.18 2.72
C GLN A 893 35.15 9.30 1.32
N LEU A 894 33.94 8.78 1.11
CA LEU A 894 33.28 8.88 -0.19
C LEU A 894 32.88 10.33 -0.48
N ALA A 895 32.32 11.04 0.49
CA ALA A 895 31.97 12.45 0.36
C ALA A 895 33.19 13.29 -0.03
N GLU A 896 34.31 13.12 0.67
CA GLU A 896 35.56 13.80 0.35
C GLU A 896 36.11 13.42 -1.04
N ALA A 897 35.84 12.21 -1.53
CA ALA A 897 36.26 11.80 -2.86
C ALA A 897 35.39 12.39 -3.99
N VAL A 898 34.08 12.47 -3.79
CA VAL A 898 33.11 12.83 -4.84
C VAL A 898 32.71 14.30 -4.87
N GLN A 899 32.81 15.04 -3.76
CA GLN A 899 32.37 16.44 -3.66
C GLN A 899 33.46 17.49 -3.96
N GLN A 900 34.69 17.07 -4.27
CA GLN A 900 35.77 18.00 -4.63
C GLN A 900 35.43 18.80 -5.90
N PRO A 901 35.89 20.08 -5.99
CA PRO A 901 35.69 20.94 -7.16
C PRO A 901 35.93 20.25 -8.51
N LEU A 902 35.04 20.52 -9.47
CA LEU A 902 34.99 19.84 -10.78
C LEU A 902 35.32 20.84 -11.89
N ASP A 903 36.40 20.60 -12.63
CA ASP A 903 36.85 21.49 -13.72
C ASP A 903 35.97 21.35 -14.98
N TYR A 904 34.88 22.12 -15.00
CA TYR A 904 33.94 22.18 -16.11
C TYR A 904 34.53 22.82 -17.38
N THR A 905 35.65 23.54 -17.29
CA THR A 905 36.33 24.13 -18.45
C THR A 905 37.02 23.07 -19.30
N GLN A 906 37.42 21.97 -18.66
CA GLN A 906 38.02 20.80 -19.31
C GLN A 906 36.99 19.69 -19.61
N GLY A 907 35.72 19.88 -19.25
CA GLY A 907 34.65 18.91 -19.46
C GLY A 907 34.61 17.80 -18.41
N ARG A 908 35.19 18.06 -17.22
CA ARG A 908 35.17 17.12 -16.08
C ARG A 908 33.98 17.46 -15.19
N ASN A 909 32.76 17.31 -15.71
CA ASN A 909 31.55 17.76 -15.04
C ASN A 909 31.01 16.77 -14.00
N TRP A 910 31.68 15.65 -13.79
CA TRP A 910 31.30 14.65 -12.78
C TRP A 910 32.45 13.70 -12.45
N ARG A 911 32.30 12.95 -11.35
CA ARG A 911 33.19 11.86 -10.91
C ARG A 911 32.41 10.80 -10.14
N ALA A 912 32.93 9.58 -10.06
CA ALA A 912 32.35 8.52 -9.24
C ALA A 912 33.37 7.93 -8.25
N GLY A 913 32.87 7.46 -7.11
CA GLY A 913 33.65 6.79 -6.07
C GLY A 913 32.93 5.53 -5.58
N LEU A 914 33.70 4.57 -5.12
CA LEU A 914 33.20 3.33 -4.55
C LEU A 914 34.09 2.92 -3.38
N ILE A 915 33.48 2.57 -2.25
CA ILE A 915 34.15 2.12 -1.04
C ILE A 915 33.43 0.92 -0.45
N ARG A 916 34.17 -0.09 0.00
CA ARG A 916 33.60 -1.25 0.70
C ARG A 916 33.69 -1.03 2.21
N ASN A 917 32.62 -1.36 2.92
CA ASN A 917 32.65 -1.47 4.37
C ASN A 917 33.15 -2.87 4.77
N LYS A 918 34.21 -2.95 5.57
CA LYS A 918 34.81 -4.22 6.01
C LYS A 918 33.93 -5.03 6.96
N THR A 919 33.10 -4.35 7.74
CA THR A 919 32.29 -4.96 8.80
C THR A 919 30.99 -5.54 8.24
N THR A 920 30.31 -4.79 7.35
CA THR A 920 29.03 -5.21 6.77
C THR A 920 29.17 -5.85 5.39
N ASN A 921 30.36 -5.76 4.77
CA ASN A 921 30.63 -6.15 3.39
C ASN A 921 29.74 -5.44 2.34
N ARG A 922 29.04 -4.36 2.74
CA ARG A 922 28.26 -3.50 1.84
C ARG A 922 29.21 -2.59 1.04
N ILE A 923 28.77 -2.21 -0.15
CA ILE A 923 29.50 -1.29 -1.01
C ILE A 923 28.76 0.04 -1.03
N LEU A 924 29.43 1.13 -0.65
CA LEU A 924 28.91 2.47 -0.86
C LEU A 924 29.42 2.99 -2.20
N PHE A 925 28.49 3.32 -3.09
CA PHE A 925 28.74 3.88 -4.41
C PHE A 925 28.22 5.32 -4.48
N GLY A 926 29.01 6.23 -5.04
CA GLY A 926 28.63 7.64 -5.13
C GLY A 926 29.07 8.31 -6.43
N ILE A 927 28.27 9.28 -6.87
CA ILE A 927 28.54 10.12 -8.04
C ILE A 927 28.45 11.59 -7.60
N GLY A 928 29.50 12.36 -7.81
CA GLY A 928 29.49 13.81 -7.67
C GLY A 928 29.36 14.46 -9.04
N ILE A 929 28.34 15.29 -9.25
CA ILE A 929 28.03 15.93 -10.55
C ILE A 929 27.94 17.44 -10.38
N HIS A 930 28.63 18.21 -11.25
CA HIS A 930 28.57 19.67 -11.23
C HIS A 930 27.16 20.14 -11.63
N HIS A 931 26.58 21.06 -10.86
CA HIS A 931 25.20 21.53 -11.05
C HIS A 931 24.97 22.17 -12.43
N ILE A 932 26.00 22.63 -13.14
CA ILE A 932 25.92 23.08 -14.55
C ILE A 932 25.35 22.00 -15.51
N ALA A 933 25.54 20.72 -15.18
CA ALA A 933 25.15 19.59 -16.00
C ALA A 933 23.98 18.77 -15.41
N PHE A 934 23.52 19.09 -14.19
CA PHE A 934 22.62 18.25 -13.42
C PHE A 934 21.65 19.06 -12.57
N ASP A 935 20.42 18.59 -12.40
CA ASP A 935 19.41 19.13 -11.50
C ASP A 935 18.53 18.01 -10.93
N GLY A 936 17.58 18.34 -10.07
CA GLY A 936 16.68 17.36 -9.45
C GLY A 936 15.81 16.56 -10.44
N TRP A 937 15.56 17.07 -11.65
CA TRP A 937 14.87 16.32 -12.71
C TRP A 937 15.84 15.36 -13.42
N SER A 938 17.08 15.81 -13.64
CA SER A 938 18.15 15.00 -14.23
C SER A 938 18.50 13.77 -13.39
N TYR A 939 18.20 13.79 -12.08
CA TYR A 939 18.29 12.63 -11.21
C TYR A 939 17.48 11.43 -11.73
N GLY A 940 16.22 11.63 -12.13
CA GLY A 940 15.40 10.55 -12.67
C GLY A 940 15.97 9.97 -13.98
N LEU A 941 16.57 10.82 -14.82
CA LEU A 941 17.27 10.40 -16.03
C LEU A 941 18.56 9.63 -15.70
N LEU A 942 19.30 10.04 -14.66
CA LEU A 942 20.52 9.37 -14.19
C LEU A 942 20.22 7.94 -13.77
N VAL A 943 19.26 7.75 -12.87
CA VAL A 943 18.93 6.43 -12.32
C VAL A 943 18.38 5.51 -13.42
N ARG A 944 17.47 6.00 -14.25
CA ARG A 944 16.91 5.24 -15.38
C ARG A 944 18.00 4.79 -16.35
N ASP A 945 18.83 5.73 -16.82
CA ASP A 945 19.81 5.43 -17.86
C ASP A 945 20.98 4.60 -17.31
N LEU A 946 21.38 4.79 -16.05
CA LEU A 946 22.41 3.97 -15.39
C LEU A 946 21.92 2.53 -15.18
N SER A 947 20.68 2.34 -14.71
CA SER A 947 20.08 1.02 -14.53
C SER A 947 20.02 0.24 -15.84
N HIS A 948 19.56 0.91 -16.91
CA HIS A 948 19.49 0.33 -18.26
C HIS A 948 20.88 -0.02 -18.81
N ALA A 949 21.84 0.89 -18.68
CA ALA A 949 23.21 0.65 -19.14
C ALA A 949 23.91 -0.47 -18.37
N TYR A 950 23.75 -0.51 -17.04
CA TYR A 950 24.33 -1.56 -16.20
C TYR A 950 23.77 -2.94 -16.57
N THR A 951 22.44 -3.04 -16.69
CA THR A 951 21.75 -4.29 -17.06
C THR A 951 22.25 -4.81 -18.42
N ALA A 952 22.35 -3.94 -19.42
CA ALA A 952 22.86 -4.33 -20.74
C ALA A 952 24.32 -4.81 -20.68
N ARG A 953 25.18 -4.07 -19.95
CA ARG A 953 26.61 -4.38 -19.84
C ARG A 953 26.89 -5.64 -19.05
N GLN A 954 26.14 -5.90 -17.99
CA GLN A 954 26.21 -7.14 -17.22
C GLN A 954 25.81 -8.35 -18.08
N ALA A 955 24.83 -8.18 -18.98
CA ALA A 955 24.47 -9.19 -19.97
C ALA A 955 25.46 -9.31 -21.15
N GLY A 956 26.58 -8.56 -21.15
CA GLY A 956 27.60 -8.60 -22.20
C GLY A 956 27.27 -7.80 -23.47
N HIS A 957 26.23 -6.96 -23.45
CA HIS A 957 25.79 -6.17 -24.60
C HIS A 957 26.02 -4.66 -24.41
N THR A 958 26.11 -3.91 -25.51
CA THR A 958 26.00 -2.43 -25.48
C THR A 958 24.55 -2.02 -25.28
N PRO A 959 24.25 -0.98 -24.47
CA PRO A 959 22.87 -0.54 -24.28
C PRO A 959 22.26 -0.01 -25.58
N THR A 960 21.03 -0.43 -25.86
CA THR A 960 20.23 0.10 -26.97
C THR A 960 19.31 1.18 -26.45
N TRP A 961 19.33 2.36 -27.06
CA TRP A 961 18.53 3.50 -26.63
C TRP A 961 17.31 3.68 -27.55
N THR A 962 16.10 3.51 -27.01
CA THR A 962 14.84 3.68 -27.77
C THR A 962 14.59 5.12 -28.21
N HIS A 963 15.13 6.09 -27.48
CA HIS A 963 15.09 7.51 -27.85
C HIS A 963 16.48 8.15 -27.74
N PRO A 964 16.87 9.00 -28.71
CA PRO A 964 18.11 9.77 -28.61
C PRO A 964 18.01 10.79 -27.48
N ALA A 965 19.07 10.91 -26.68
CA ALA A 965 19.19 12.00 -25.73
C ALA A 965 19.27 13.33 -26.50
N PRO A 966 18.50 14.36 -26.11
CA PRO A 966 18.59 15.68 -26.71
C PRO A 966 20.00 16.23 -26.64
N THR A 967 20.47 16.77 -27.75
CA THR A 967 21.74 17.50 -27.79
C THR A 967 21.62 18.83 -27.03
N LEU A 968 22.75 19.39 -26.59
CA LEU A 968 22.76 20.73 -25.97
C LEU A 968 22.22 21.80 -26.94
N HIS A 969 22.44 21.64 -28.24
CA HIS A 969 21.85 22.51 -29.27
C HIS A 969 20.32 22.41 -29.30
N GLN A 970 19.75 21.20 -29.37
CA GLN A 970 18.29 21.03 -29.36
C GLN A 970 17.68 21.58 -28.08
N SER A 971 18.34 21.37 -26.96
CA SER A 971 17.92 21.90 -25.67
C SER A 971 17.98 23.44 -25.63
N HIS A 972 19.00 24.05 -26.25
CA HIS A 972 19.11 25.50 -26.38
C HIS A 972 18.03 26.07 -27.31
N ASP A 973 17.89 25.52 -28.51
CA ASP A 973 16.93 25.98 -29.53
C ASP A 973 15.49 25.92 -29.00
N GLU A 974 15.13 24.82 -28.33
CA GLU A 974 13.80 24.66 -27.76
C GLU A 974 13.54 25.65 -26.62
N TYR A 975 14.54 25.88 -25.76
CA TYR A 975 14.45 26.91 -24.73
C TYR A 975 14.25 28.30 -25.33
N THR A 976 15.02 28.64 -26.36
CA THR A 976 14.92 29.92 -27.06
C THR A 976 13.56 30.07 -27.73
N ARG A 977 13.03 29.01 -28.36
CA ARG A 977 11.68 28.97 -28.94
C ARG A 977 10.61 29.28 -27.89
N LEU A 978 10.62 28.57 -26.76
CA LEU A 978 9.66 28.76 -25.68
C LEU A 978 9.76 30.16 -25.08
N ARG A 979 10.99 30.65 -24.84
CA ARG A 979 11.22 32.00 -24.32
C ARG A 979 10.73 33.09 -25.28
N ASN A 980 10.95 32.93 -26.58
CA ASN A 980 10.50 33.90 -27.59
C ASN A 980 8.98 33.89 -27.78
N ALA A 981 8.30 32.79 -27.45
CA ALA A 981 6.84 32.69 -27.47
C ALA A 981 6.17 33.30 -26.22
N ALA A 982 6.94 33.57 -25.16
CA ALA A 982 6.43 34.10 -23.91
C ALA A 982 6.23 35.63 -23.95
N ASP A 983 5.22 36.12 -23.23
CA ASP A 983 5.00 37.56 -23.02
C ASP A 983 5.93 38.11 -21.93
N LEU A 984 7.21 38.25 -22.26
CA LEU A 984 8.24 38.69 -21.31
C LEU A 984 7.99 40.09 -20.73
N GLN A 985 7.26 40.97 -21.44
CA GLN A 985 7.02 42.32 -20.96
C GLN A 985 6.01 42.33 -19.82
N THR A 986 4.90 41.61 -19.96
CA THR A 986 3.92 41.44 -18.88
C THR A 986 4.55 40.78 -17.66
N GLN A 987 5.37 39.73 -17.87
CA GLN A 987 6.06 39.05 -16.77
C GLN A 987 7.08 39.96 -16.06
N ARG A 988 7.81 40.82 -16.78
CA ARG A 988 8.71 41.83 -16.17
C ARG A 988 7.93 42.84 -15.31
N THR A 989 6.76 43.28 -15.77
CA THR A 989 5.91 44.19 -14.99
C THR A 989 5.45 43.52 -13.69
N TYR A 990 4.98 42.26 -13.76
CA TYR A 990 4.64 41.47 -12.58
C TYR A 990 5.80 41.42 -11.57
N TRP A 991 7.03 41.09 -12.03
CA TRP A 991 8.17 41.01 -11.12
C TRP A 991 8.55 42.36 -10.50
N ARG A 992 8.47 43.48 -11.25
CA ARG A 992 8.70 44.81 -10.66
C ARG A 992 7.69 45.16 -9.56
N GLU A 993 6.46 44.67 -9.67
CA GLU A 993 5.44 44.89 -8.64
C GLU A 993 5.66 44.00 -7.42
N GLN A 994 5.96 42.71 -7.61
CA GLN A 994 6.22 41.77 -6.51
C GLN A 994 7.47 42.13 -5.69
N LEU A 995 8.51 42.63 -6.36
CA LEU A 995 9.82 42.90 -5.76
C LEU A 995 9.97 44.33 -5.19
N ARG A 996 8.95 45.18 -5.36
CA ARG A 996 8.99 46.56 -4.86
C ARG A 996 9.05 46.59 -3.33
N ASP A 997 9.96 47.38 -2.77
CA ASP A 997 10.10 47.58 -1.32
C ASP A 997 10.20 46.24 -0.55
N LEU A 998 11.00 45.31 -1.07
CA LEU A 998 11.19 44.00 -0.45
C LEU A 998 12.00 44.14 0.85
N PRO A 999 11.49 43.67 2.01
CA PRO A 999 12.21 43.79 3.27
C PRO A 999 13.35 42.78 3.36
N ARG A 1000 14.43 43.16 4.05
CA ARG A 1000 15.49 42.23 4.46
C ARG A 1000 14.91 41.18 5.41
N GLN A 1001 15.15 39.91 5.13
CA GLN A 1001 14.59 38.79 5.88
C GLN A 1001 15.52 38.40 7.04
N GLY A 1002 14.99 38.40 8.27
CA GLY A 1002 15.67 37.96 9.50
C GLY A 1002 16.84 38.83 9.99
N GLU A 1003 17.23 38.60 11.25
CA GLU A 1003 18.46 39.13 11.87
C GLU A 1003 19.60 38.10 11.80
N GLY A 1004 20.06 37.75 10.59
CA GLY A 1004 21.45 37.24 10.48
C GLY A 1004 22.40 38.30 11.03
N PRO A 1005 23.60 37.95 11.56
CA PRO A 1005 24.48 38.92 12.23
C PRO A 1005 24.57 40.19 11.40
N ALA A 1006 24.02 41.28 11.94
CA ALA A 1006 23.68 42.51 11.21
C ALA A 1006 24.89 43.24 10.59
N THR A 1007 26.08 42.65 10.70
CA THR A 1007 27.40 43.22 10.42
C THR A 1007 28.25 42.37 9.46
N ALA A 1008 27.79 41.20 9.00
CA ALA A 1008 28.57 40.40 8.05
C ALA A 1008 28.55 41.04 6.64
N PRO A 1009 29.71 41.32 6.02
CA PRO A 1009 29.77 41.84 4.65
C PRO A 1009 29.06 40.92 3.65
N LEU A 1010 28.46 41.48 2.59
CA LEU A 1010 27.79 40.72 1.52
C LEU A 1010 28.67 39.60 0.94
N GLU A 1011 29.97 39.84 0.84
CA GLU A 1011 30.96 38.84 0.41
C GLU A 1011 31.02 37.61 1.32
N GLN A 1012 30.84 37.79 2.64
CA GLN A 1012 30.81 36.70 3.63
C GLN A 1012 29.48 35.93 3.62
N ALA A 1013 28.36 36.64 3.38
CA ALA A 1013 27.05 36.03 3.19
C ALA A 1013 27.01 35.13 1.94
N LEU A 1014 27.79 35.47 0.91
CA LEU A 1014 27.90 34.71 -0.36
C LEU A 1014 29.08 33.73 -0.39
N ALA A 1015 29.88 33.63 0.68
CA ALA A 1015 31.05 32.75 0.76
C ALA A 1015 30.73 31.29 1.12
N TRP A 1016 31.70 30.40 0.94
CA TRP A 1016 31.65 29.02 1.43
C TRP A 1016 31.78 29.00 2.97
N GLY A 1017 31.02 28.12 3.63
CA GLY A 1017 31.06 27.95 5.09
C GLY A 1017 30.64 26.55 5.54
N PRO A 1018 30.95 26.18 6.79
CA PRO A 1018 30.50 24.93 7.41
C PRO A 1018 28.97 24.88 7.49
N LYS A 1019 28.39 23.68 7.38
CA LYS A 1019 26.95 23.49 7.27
C LYS A 1019 26.49 22.37 8.18
N ALA A 1020 25.21 22.43 8.56
CA ALA A 1020 24.53 21.36 9.25
C ALA A 1020 23.10 21.23 8.72
N GLY A 1021 22.62 19.99 8.66
CA GLY A 1021 21.26 19.66 8.28
C GLY A 1021 20.52 19.06 9.46
N HIS A 1022 19.27 19.45 9.66
CA HIS A 1022 18.35 18.82 10.59
C HIS A 1022 17.16 18.26 9.79
N THR A 1023 16.92 16.95 9.91
CA THR A 1023 15.90 16.24 9.13
C THR A 1023 14.86 15.64 10.07
N VAL A 1024 13.59 15.87 9.75
CA VAL A 1024 12.45 15.27 10.44
C VAL A 1024 11.58 14.53 9.44
N THR A 1025 11.04 13.39 9.88
CA THR A 1025 10.07 12.65 9.08
C THR A 1025 8.70 13.26 9.29
N VAL A 1026 8.13 13.79 8.21
CA VAL A 1026 6.72 14.14 8.16
C VAL A 1026 5.95 12.84 7.99
N THR A 1027 5.17 12.50 9.01
CA THR A 1027 4.48 11.22 9.06
C THR A 1027 3.36 11.14 8.01
N PRO A 1028 2.93 9.94 7.61
CA PRO A 1028 1.83 9.76 6.68
C PRO A 1028 0.54 10.47 7.13
N GLU A 1029 0.25 10.49 8.44
CA GLU A 1029 -0.94 11.11 9.02
C GLU A 1029 -0.95 12.62 8.80
N VAL A 1030 0.23 13.21 8.92
CA VAL A 1030 0.51 14.64 8.84
C VAL A 1030 0.47 15.07 7.35
N LEU A 1031 1.06 14.28 6.44
CA LEU A 1031 0.91 14.49 4.99
C LEU A 1031 -0.53 14.33 4.49
N ASP A 1032 -1.22 13.30 4.95
CA ASP A 1032 -2.60 13.03 4.57
C ASP A 1032 -3.51 14.17 5.07
N ARG A 1033 -3.23 14.78 6.24
CA ARG A 1033 -3.94 15.96 6.76
C ARG A 1033 -3.88 17.12 5.77
N TRP A 1034 -2.76 17.32 5.10
CA TRP A 1034 -2.62 18.39 4.11
C TRP A 1034 -3.12 18.02 2.76
N ASP A 1035 -2.99 16.76 2.35
CA ASP A 1035 -3.62 16.30 1.12
C ASP A 1035 -5.13 16.50 1.16
N ARG A 1036 -5.74 16.38 2.34
CA ARG A 1036 -7.15 16.75 2.56
C ARG A 1036 -7.33 18.26 2.42
N ALA A 1037 -6.61 19.09 3.20
CA ALA A 1037 -6.75 20.55 3.15
C ALA A 1037 -6.48 21.14 1.75
N ALA A 1038 -5.48 20.62 1.04
CA ALA A 1038 -5.09 20.97 -0.33
C ALA A 1038 -6.18 20.65 -1.35
N ARG A 1039 -6.84 19.50 -1.21
CA ARG A 1039 -8.00 19.12 -2.05
C ARG A 1039 -9.23 19.97 -1.75
N ASP A 1040 -9.50 20.22 -0.47
CA ASP A 1040 -10.71 20.92 -0.03
C ASP A 1040 -10.69 22.40 -0.38
N GLN A 1041 -9.53 23.04 -0.25
CA GLN A 1041 -9.34 24.47 -0.50
C GLN A 1041 -8.67 24.76 -1.86
N ARG A 1042 -8.37 23.72 -2.65
CA ARG A 1042 -7.78 23.82 -4.01
C ARG A 1042 -6.40 24.50 -4.06
N PHE A 1043 -5.48 24.13 -3.18
CA PHE A 1043 -4.07 24.57 -3.24
C PHE A 1043 -3.10 23.40 -3.48
N SER A 1044 -1.89 23.68 -3.98
CA SER A 1044 -0.85 22.66 -4.17
C SER A 1044 -0.14 22.27 -2.87
N ARG A 1045 0.41 21.04 -2.78
CA ARG A 1045 1.24 20.61 -1.64
C ARG A 1045 2.41 21.56 -1.39
N SER A 1046 3.09 21.99 -2.46
CA SER A 1046 4.16 22.98 -2.37
C SER A 1046 3.69 24.29 -1.72
N SER A 1047 2.47 24.76 -2.02
CA SER A 1047 1.90 25.97 -1.43
C SER A 1047 1.74 25.85 0.09
N TYR A 1048 1.38 24.67 0.58
CA TYR A 1048 1.21 24.42 2.01
C TYR A 1048 2.55 24.43 2.76
N PHE A 1049 3.57 23.76 2.23
CA PHE A 1049 4.90 23.79 2.83
C PHE A 1049 5.58 25.16 2.74
N VAL A 1050 5.32 25.93 1.68
CA VAL A 1050 5.76 27.33 1.57
C VAL A 1050 5.06 28.18 2.63
N ALA A 1051 3.76 27.99 2.86
CA ALA A 1051 3.05 28.67 3.93
C ALA A 1051 3.58 28.28 5.32
N ALA A 1052 3.87 26.99 5.54
CA ALA A 1052 4.49 26.51 6.78
C ALA A 1052 5.86 27.15 7.03
N PHE A 1053 6.67 27.23 5.99
CA PHE A 1053 7.99 27.83 6.07
C PHE A 1053 7.90 29.34 6.34
N ALA A 1054 7.03 30.05 5.63
CA ALA A 1054 6.80 31.47 5.85
C ALA A 1054 6.26 31.75 7.26
N SER A 1055 5.33 30.93 7.77
CA SER A 1055 4.80 31.03 9.13
C SER A 1055 5.86 30.78 10.20
N ALA A 1056 6.75 29.81 9.98
CA ALA A 1056 7.87 29.55 10.87
C ALA A 1056 8.85 30.73 10.91
N LEU A 1057 9.20 31.30 9.75
CA LEU A 1057 10.04 32.50 9.68
C LEU A 1057 9.38 33.70 10.35
N ARG A 1058 8.07 33.88 10.18
CA ARG A 1058 7.31 34.92 10.88
C ARG A 1058 7.32 34.73 12.39
N ALA A 1059 7.15 33.50 12.87
CA ALA A 1059 7.18 33.19 14.30
C ALA A 1059 8.55 33.52 14.92
N ILE A 1060 9.63 33.27 14.18
CA ILE A 1060 11.01 33.51 14.65
C ILE A 1060 11.42 34.98 14.53
N HIS A 1061 11.06 35.66 13.44
CA HIS A 1061 11.55 37.00 13.13
C HIS A 1061 10.56 38.14 13.41
N GLY A 1062 9.29 37.83 13.67
CA GLY A 1062 8.25 38.83 13.91
C GLY A 1062 7.89 39.70 12.70
N GLN A 1063 8.26 39.28 11.48
CA GLN A 1063 7.98 40.02 10.24
C GLN A 1063 6.69 39.53 9.58
N ASP A 1064 5.80 40.45 9.20
CA ASP A 1064 4.54 40.14 8.50
C ASP A 1064 4.66 40.14 6.96
N ASP A 1065 5.84 40.44 6.41
CA ASP A 1065 6.13 40.41 4.97
C ASP A 1065 7.38 39.55 4.73
N ILE A 1066 7.14 38.27 4.45
CA ILE A 1066 8.17 37.24 4.28
C ILE A 1066 8.43 37.01 2.79
N ALA A 1067 9.69 37.00 2.38
CA ALA A 1067 10.10 36.69 1.03
C ALA A 1067 11.09 35.52 1.03
N LEU A 1068 10.86 34.53 0.16
CA LEU A 1068 11.72 33.36 0.03
C LEU A 1068 11.93 32.99 -1.44
N LEU A 1069 13.00 32.26 -1.74
CA LEU A 1069 13.29 31.77 -3.08
C LEU A 1069 12.76 30.35 -3.24
N MET A 1070 11.87 30.13 -4.20
CA MET A 1070 11.40 28.80 -4.60
C MET A 1070 12.14 28.32 -5.84
N VAL A 1071 12.66 27.09 -5.79
CA VAL A 1071 13.31 26.43 -6.92
C VAL A 1071 12.28 25.74 -7.82
N VAL A 1072 12.29 26.02 -9.12
CA VAL A 1072 11.36 25.45 -10.11
C VAL A 1072 12.14 24.90 -11.30
N ALA A 1073 11.83 23.67 -11.73
CA ALA A 1073 12.40 23.11 -12.95
C ALA A 1073 11.63 23.61 -14.18
N LYS A 1074 12.30 24.38 -15.05
CA LYS A 1074 11.70 24.93 -16.28
C LYS A 1074 11.69 23.88 -17.40
N ARG A 1075 10.77 22.93 -17.28
CA ARG A 1075 10.50 21.81 -18.19
C ARG A 1075 9.03 21.86 -18.61
N GLY A 1076 8.66 21.21 -19.70
CA GLY A 1076 7.36 21.46 -20.37
C GLY A 1076 7.38 21.26 -21.88
N SER A 1077 8.42 20.59 -22.39
CA SER A 1077 8.43 20.07 -23.74
C SER A 1077 9.28 18.80 -23.79
N ARG A 1078 8.90 17.86 -24.66
CA ARG A 1078 9.57 16.55 -24.77
C ARG A 1078 11.09 16.64 -24.87
N VAL A 1079 11.61 17.67 -25.56
CA VAL A 1079 13.05 17.92 -25.69
C VAL A 1079 13.67 18.34 -24.37
N LEU A 1080 13.06 19.28 -23.64
CA LEU A 1080 13.59 19.74 -22.35
C LEU A 1080 13.39 18.71 -21.25
N ASP A 1081 12.30 17.94 -21.26
CA ASP A 1081 12.01 16.91 -20.26
C ASP A 1081 13.00 15.74 -20.34
N SER A 1082 13.55 15.49 -21.54
CA SER A 1082 14.56 14.44 -21.79
C SER A 1082 16.01 14.94 -21.73
N ALA A 1083 16.25 16.25 -21.54
CA ALA A 1083 17.59 16.84 -21.56
C ALA A 1083 18.31 16.68 -20.20
N PHE A 1084 19.52 16.13 -20.23
CA PHE A 1084 20.41 16.03 -19.06
C PHE A 1084 21.22 17.33 -18.92
N THR A 1085 20.66 18.33 -18.24
CA THR A 1085 21.27 19.65 -18.00
C THR A 1085 20.45 20.40 -16.94
N THR A 1086 21.03 21.39 -16.26
CA THR A 1086 20.27 22.21 -15.31
C THR A 1086 19.27 23.12 -15.99
N ARG A 1087 18.03 23.08 -15.50
CA ARG A 1087 16.93 23.95 -15.92
C ARG A 1087 16.23 24.60 -14.72
N LEU A 1088 16.96 24.76 -13.63
CA LEU A 1088 16.41 25.38 -12.42
C LEU A 1088 16.27 26.90 -12.59
N ASN A 1089 15.09 27.39 -12.27
CA ASN A 1089 14.82 28.80 -12.04
C ASN A 1089 14.60 29.01 -10.53
N LEU A 1090 15.24 30.05 -10.00
CA LEU A 1090 14.89 30.60 -8.69
C LEU A 1090 13.83 31.69 -8.93
N ASN A 1091 12.74 31.62 -8.17
CA ASN A 1091 11.65 32.59 -8.21
C ASN A 1091 11.35 33.08 -6.80
N CYS A 1092 11.15 34.38 -6.62
CA CYS A 1092 10.81 34.93 -5.30
C CYS A 1092 9.31 34.73 -5.02
N VAL A 1093 8.99 34.08 -3.92
CA VAL A 1093 7.63 33.99 -3.37
C VAL A 1093 7.54 34.99 -2.22
N ARG A 1094 6.66 35.97 -2.34
CA ARG A 1094 6.38 36.96 -1.29
C ARG A 1094 5.07 36.63 -0.59
N VAL A 1095 5.11 36.52 0.73
CA VAL A 1095 4.02 36.10 1.61
C VAL A 1095 3.76 37.22 2.61
N ARG A 1096 2.62 37.90 2.45
CA ARG A 1096 2.16 38.95 3.38
C ARG A 1096 1.05 38.41 4.26
N PHE A 1097 1.19 38.61 5.56
CA PHE A 1097 0.25 38.18 6.58
C PHE A 1097 -0.72 39.31 6.95
N ASP A 1098 -2.03 39.01 6.98
CA ASP A 1098 -3.06 40.03 7.30
C ASP A 1098 -3.31 40.19 8.81
N GLY A 1099 -2.73 39.33 9.64
CA GLY A 1099 -2.94 39.35 11.08
C GLY A 1099 -2.32 38.14 11.79
N PRO A 1100 -2.38 38.08 13.13
CA PRO A 1100 -1.81 36.99 13.94
C PRO A 1100 -2.43 35.61 13.62
N GLN A 1101 -3.71 35.58 13.26
CA GLN A 1101 -4.38 34.40 12.70
C GLN A 1101 -4.80 34.74 11.25
N ASP A 1102 -4.25 34.03 10.27
CA ASP A 1102 -4.55 34.23 8.84
C ASP A 1102 -4.98 32.90 8.21
N ASP A 1103 -6.26 32.58 8.33
CA ASP A 1103 -6.85 31.34 7.81
C ASP A 1103 -6.81 31.26 6.27
N LYS A 1104 -6.57 32.39 5.59
CA LYS A 1104 -6.45 32.47 4.12
C LYS A 1104 -5.01 32.44 3.63
N LEU A 1105 -4.03 32.32 4.52
CA LEU A 1105 -2.61 32.34 4.18
C LEU A 1105 -2.27 31.36 3.07
N VAL A 1106 -2.67 30.09 3.21
CA VAL A 1106 -2.30 29.04 2.25
C VAL A 1106 -2.91 29.31 0.87
N LEU A 1107 -4.17 29.74 0.81
CA LEU A 1107 -4.85 30.10 -0.44
C LEU A 1107 -4.12 31.23 -1.16
N ARG A 1108 -3.73 32.25 -0.41
CA ARG A 1108 -2.97 33.39 -0.92
C ARG A 1108 -1.59 32.97 -1.43
N VAL A 1109 -0.89 32.11 -0.68
CA VAL A 1109 0.39 31.53 -1.10
C VAL A 1109 0.23 30.74 -2.40
N ASP A 1110 -0.86 29.97 -2.55
CA ASP A 1110 -1.15 29.24 -3.77
C ASP A 1110 -1.41 30.14 -4.98
N GLU A 1111 -2.19 31.21 -4.79
CA GLU A 1111 -2.41 32.22 -5.83
C GLU A 1111 -1.10 32.88 -6.24
N THR A 1112 -0.27 33.28 -5.27
CA THR A 1112 1.06 33.84 -5.52
C THR A 1112 1.93 32.87 -6.31
N ILE A 1113 1.96 31.58 -5.96
CA ILE A 1113 2.71 30.56 -6.68
C ILE A 1113 2.15 30.38 -8.10
N ARG A 1114 0.84 30.35 -8.30
CA ARG A 1114 0.22 30.26 -9.64
C ARG A 1114 0.60 31.43 -10.54
N ASP A 1115 0.57 32.65 -10.02
CA ASP A 1115 0.93 33.83 -10.78
C ASP A 1115 2.43 33.88 -11.07
N LEU A 1116 3.26 33.46 -10.13
CA LEU A 1116 4.69 33.25 -10.32
C LEU A 1116 4.96 32.22 -11.44
N MET A 1117 4.21 31.12 -11.48
CA MET A 1117 4.34 30.11 -12.55
C MET A 1117 3.96 30.68 -13.93
N ARG A 1118 3.05 31.64 -14.01
CA ARG A 1118 2.74 32.36 -15.26
C ARG A 1118 3.83 33.37 -15.64
N ALA A 1119 4.63 33.81 -14.67
CA ALA A 1119 5.71 34.78 -14.84
C ALA A 1119 7.13 34.18 -14.86
N GLN A 1120 7.25 32.85 -14.86
CA GLN A 1120 8.53 32.16 -14.67
C GLN A 1120 9.50 32.23 -15.87
N ASP A 1121 9.10 32.80 -17.02
CA ASP A 1121 9.99 32.94 -18.17
C ASP A 1121 11.03 34.04 -18.00
N VAL A 1122 10.76 34.97 -17.07
CA VAL A 1122 11.69 36.00 -16.57
C VAL A 1122 12.19 35.54 -15.18
N PRO A 1123 13.39 34.96 -15.06
CA PRO A 1123 13.86 34.43 -13.78
C PRO A 1123 14.17 35.54 -12.77
N PHE A 1124 14.00 35.28 -11.46
CA PHE A 1124 14.26 36.26 -10.38
C PHE A 1124 15.61 36.95 -10.51
N ALA A 1125 16.68 36.19 -10.79
CA ALA A 1125 18.02 36.77 -10.94
C ALA A 1125 18.15 37.76 -12.14
N GLU A 1126 17.35 37.62 -13.21
CA GLU A 1126 17.34 38.65 -14.27
C GLU A 1126 16.71 39.95 -13.77
N THR A 1127 15.67 39.86 -12.93
CA THR A 1127 15.01 41.03 -12.35
C THR A 1127 15.80 41.62 -11.19
N ALA A 1128 16.49 40.81 -10.39
CA ALA A 1128 17.33 41.27 -9.29
C ALA A 1128 18.54 42.08 -9.78
N ASP A 1129 19.07 41.74 -10.97
CA ASP A 1129 20.14 42.48 -11.63
C ASP A 1129 19.64 43.74 -12.38
N ASP A 1130 18.32 43.92 -12.55
CA ASP A 1130 17.73 45.11 -13.20
C ASP A 1130 17.78 46.31 -12.23
N PRO A 1131 18.53 47.38 -12.53
CA PRO A 1131 18.58 48.57 -11.67
C PRO A 1131 17.20 49.19 -11.43
N ALA A 1132 16.25 48.99 -12.35
CA ALA A 1132 14.88 49.48 -12.22
C ALA A 1132 14.05 48.71 -11.17
N ALA A 1133 14.51 47.54 -10.71
CA ALA A 1133 13.89 46.78 -9.63
C ALA A 1133 14.23 47.32 -8.23
N GLY A 1134 15.32 48.10 -8.09
CA GLY A 1134 15.69 48.78 -6.84
C GLY A 1134 16.07 47.87 -5.66
N LEU A 1135 16.43 46.61 -5.91
CA LEU A 1135 16.83 45.65 -4.88
C LEU A 1135 18.31 45.83 -4.49
N SER A 1136 18.62 45.82 -3.19
CA SER A 1136 20.00 45.78 -2.72
C SER A 1136 20.53 44.35 -2.67
N GLY A 1137 21.84 44.18 -2.88
CA GLY A 1137 22.48 42.86 -2.78
C GLY A 1137 22.30 42.20 -1.39
N GLU A 1138 22.21 43.02 -0.34
CA GLU A 1138 21.93 42.55 1.04
C GLU A 1138 20.54 41.93 1.17
N VAL A 1139 19.52 42.50 0.52
CA VAL A 1139 18.16 41.93 0.52
C VAL A 1139 18.16 40.60 -0.21
N VAL A 1140 18.77 40.53 -1.39
CA VAL A 1140 18.85 39.29 -2.19
C VAL A 1140 19.57 38.17 -1.43
N ALA A 1141 20.68 38.48 -0.76
CA ALA A 1141 21.46 37.52 0.03
C ALA A 1141 20.73 37.05 1.30
N SER A 1142 19.75 37.83 1.80
CA SER A 1142 18.96 37.45 2.97
C SER A 1142 17.82 36.46 2.68
N LEU A 1143 17.48 36.22 1.41
CA LEU A 1143 16.31 35.41 1.07
C LEU A 1143 16.59 33.91 1.26
N PRO A 1144 15.86 33.21 2.14
CA PRO A 1144 16.05 31.79 2.32
C PRO A 1144 15.50 30.99 1.13
N THR A 1145 16.04 29.81 0.90
CA THR A 1145 15.66 28.95 -0.24
C THR A 1145 14.72 27.83 0.16
N PHE A 1146 13.73 27.53 -0.68
CA PHE A 1146 12.77 26.46 -0.52
C PHE A 1146 12.79 25.54 -1.75
N VAL A 1147 12.88 24.23 -1.51
CA VAL A 1147 12.92 23.19 -2.54
C VAL A 1147 11.85 22.14 -2.24
N PHE A 1148 11.01 21.86 -3.23
CA PHE A 1148 10.04 20.76 -3.17
C PHE A 1148 10.33 19.78 -4.31
N GLN A 1149 10.60 18.51 -3.98
CA GLN A 1149 10.98 17.49 -4.97
C GLN A 1149 9.84 16.50 -5.24
N ASP A 1150 8.92 16.80 -6.16
CA ASP A 1150 7.74 15.95 -6.42
C ASP A 1150 8.01 14.66 -7.23
N ASN A 1151 9.28 14.34 -7.51
CA ASN A 1151 9.63 13.16 -8.31
C ASN A 1151 9.60 11.90 -7.43
N VAL A 1152 8.74 10.94 -7.78
CA VAL A 1152 8.78 9.58 -7.22
C VAL A 1152 10.14 8.99 -7.54
N VAL A 1153 10.94 8.71 -6.50
CA VAL A 1153 12.28 8.13 -6.66
C VAL A 1153 12.14 6.72 -7.23
N VAL A 1154 12.50 6.56 -8.50
CA VAL A 1154 12.71 5.25 -9.11
C VAL A 1154 13.99 4.66 -8.48
N PRO A 1155 13.97 3.44 -7.95
CA PRO A 1155 15.16 2.84 -7.36
C PRO A 1155 16.23 2.58 -8.43
N LEU A 1156 17.50 2.61 -8.01
CA LEU A 1156 18.62 2.20 -8.86
C LEU A 1156 18.60 0.68 -9.02
N GLU A 1157 18.34 0.20 -10.23
CA GLU A 1157 18.30 -1.23 -10.53
C GLU A 1157 19.65 -1.70 -11.04
N LEU A 1158 20.30 -2.56 -10.24
CA LEU A 1158 21.55 -3.25 -10.57
C LEU A 1158 21.28 -4.74 -10.42
N PRO A 1159 21.01 -5.51 -11.49
CA PRO A 1159 20.63 -6.91 -11.33
C PRO A 1159 21.72 -7.70 -10.59
N GLY A 1160 21.30 -8.56 -9.65
CA GLY A 1160 22.22 -9.23 -8.72
C GLY A 1160 22.62 -8.39 -7.50
N CYS A 1161 22.13 -7.16 -7.38
CA CYS A 1161 22.32 -6.31 -6.21
C CYS A 1161 21.01 -5.66 -5.74
N ARG A 1162 20.98 -5.30 -4.46
CA ARG A 1162 20.01 -4.38 -3.88
C ARG A 1162 20.72 -3.04 -3.66
N ALA A 1163 20.20 -1.97 -4.28
CA ALA A 1163 20.68 -0.62 -4.04
C ALA A 1163 19.69 0.14 -3.16
N GLU A 1164 20.19 0.77 -2.12
CA GLU A 1164 19.47 1.63 -1.19
C GLU A 1164 20.07 3.03 -1.29
N GLU A 1165 19.28 4.03 -1.69
CA GLU A 1165 19.75 5.41 -1.75
C GLU A 1165 20.07 5.91 -0.35
N VAL A 1166 21.26 6.46 -0.17
CA VAL A 1166 21.62 7.15 1.06
C VAL A 1166 21.06 8.56 0.97
N VAL A 1167 20.06 8.85 1.79
CA VAL A 1167 19.57 10.23 1.94
C VAL A 1167 20.65 11.01 2.68
N ASP A 1168 21.40 11.77 1.89
CA ASP A 1168 22.67 12.40 2.23
C ASP A 1168 22.74 12.99 3.66
N PRO A 1169 23.70 12.56 4.51
CA PRO A 1169 24.03 13.26 5.75
C PRO A 1169 24.80 14.57 5.51
N TYR A 1170 25.33 14.80 4.29
CA TYR A 1170 26.04 16.02 3.95
C TYR A 1170 25.08 17.07 3.39
N ALA A 1171 25.05 18.21 4.06
CA ALA A 1171 24.31 19.40 3.65
C ALA A 1171 24.61 19.83 2.20
N ARG A 1172 23.59 19.91 1.34
CA ARG A 1172 23.70 20.58 0.02
C ARG A 1172 24.18 22.02 0.20
N GLU A 1173 24.77 22.62 -0.83
CA GLU A 1173 25.14 24.04 -0.76
C GLU A 1173 23.94 24.94 -0.45
N VAL A 1174 24.17 25.86 0.49
CA VAL A 1174 23.16 26.79 1.01
C VAL A 1174 23.60 28.20 0.61
N PRO A 1175 23.33 28.64 -0.64
CA PRO A 1175 23.87 29.89 -1.18
C PRO A 1175 23.50 31.14 -0.36
N ASN A 1176 22.39 31.10 0.39
CA ASN A 1176 21.86 32.22 1.18
C ASN A 1176 21.75 31.89 2.69
N GLY A 1177 22.58 30.98 3.20
CA GLY A 1177 22.65 30.66 4.64
C GLY A 1177 21.54 29.77 5.20
N LEU A 1178 20.36 29.69 4.56
CA LEU A 1178 19.25 28.79 4.91
C LEU A 1178 18.60 28.14 3.67
N THR A 1179 18.38 26.83 3.70
CA THR A 1179 17.61 26.08 2.70
C THR A 1179 16.70 25.06 3.36
N VAL A 1180 15.44 25.02 2.93
CA VAL A 1180 14.45 24.04 3.35
C VAL A 1180 14.10 23.14 2.17
N GLU A 1181 14.16 21.83 2.38
CA GLU A 1181 13.90 20.83 1.36
C GLU A 1181 12.82 19.86 1.83
N VAL A 1182 11.84 19.63 0.97
CA VAL A 1182 10.82 18.60 1.16
C VAL A 1182 11.08 17.48 0.17
N LEU A 1183 11.31 16.28 0.69
CA LEU A 1183 11.63 15.06 -0.05
C LEU A 1183 10.52 14.03 0.17
N PRO A 1184 9.45 14.03 -0.67
CA PRO A 1184 8.43 13.00 -0.67
C PRO A 1184 9.02 11.59 -0.84
N ARG A 1185 8.41 10.64 -0.15
CA ARG A 1185 8.62 9.19 -0.25
C ARG A 1185 7.26 8.52 -0.49
N VAL A 1186 7.25 7.20 -0.64
CA VAL A 1186 6.03 6.45 -1.00
C VAL A 1186 4.93 6.63 0.05
N ASP A 1187 5.30 6.67 1.32
CA ASP A 1187 4.42 6.72 2.49
C ASP A 1187 4.64 7.94 3.40
N HIS A 1188 5.83 8.53 3.41
CA HIS A 1188 6.19 9.70 4.24
C HIS A 1188 6.86 10.81 3.41
N ALA A 1189 7.33 11.86 4.05
CA ALA A 1189 8.19 12.86 3.43
C ALA A 1189 9.26 13.27 4.44
N LEU A 1190 10.48 13.54 3.96
CA LEU A 1190 11.54 14.09 4.80
C LEU A 1190 11.52 15.60 4.64
N LEU A 1191 11.39 16.32 5.76
CA LEU A 1191 11.56 17.75 5.84
C LEU A 1191 12.97 18.03 6.38
N ARG A 1192 13.83 18.59 5.52
CA ARG A 1192 15.23 18.88 5.84
C ARG A 1192 15.46 20.38 5.85
N VAL A 1193 15.98 20.89 6.96
CA VAL A 1193 16.47 22.27 7.08
C VAL A 1193 17.98 22.24 7.10
N THR A 1194 18.59 22.93 6.16
CA THR A 1194 20.04 23.03 6.04
C THR A 1194 20.48 24.47 6.23
N ILE A 1195 21.42 24.67 7.16
CA ILE A 1195 21.95 25.98 7.51
C ILE A 1195 23.46 26.04 7.32
N ARG A 1196 23.97 27.26 7.19
CA ARG A 1196 25.39 27.57 7.39
C ARG A 1196 25.67 27.81 8.88
N THR A 1197 26.46 26.96 9.51
CA THR A 1197 26.72 27.02 10.96
C THR A 1197 27.61 28.18 11.37
N ASP A 1198 28.30 28.81 10.42
CA ASP A 1198 29.03 30.07 10.62
C ASP A 1198 28.13 31.31 10.52
N TYR A 1199 26.87 31.14 10.11
CA TYR A 1199 25.91 32.22 9.91
C TYR A 1199 24.67 32.10 10.81
N LEU A 1200 24.18 30.87 11.05
CA LEU A 1200 23.04 30.54 11.90
C LEU A 1200 23.42 29.40 12.86
N PRO A 1201 22.97 29.42 14.12
CA PRO A 1201 23.21 28.32 15.05
C PRO A 1201 22.40 27.08 14.67
N TYR A 1202 22.89 25.87 14.98
CA TYR A 1202 22.17 24.61 14.71
C TYR A 1202 20.76 24.58 15.31
N SER A 1203 20.58 25.17 16.49
CA SER A 1203 19.28 25.32 17.15
C SER A 1203 18.24 26.06 16.30
N PHE A 1204 18.67 26.95 15.39
CA PHE A 1204 17.78 27.62 14.45
C PHE A 1204 17.13 26.62 13.49
N ALA A 1205 17.88 25.58 13.05
CA ALA A 1205 17.33 24.55 12.18
C ALA A 1205 16.30 23.66 12.91
N GLU A 1206 16.55 23.37 14.19
CA GLU A 1206 15.62 22.62 15.06
C GLU A 1206 14.34 23.41 15.31
N GLU A 1207 14.46 24.69 15.67
CA GLU A 1207 13.34 25.58 15.92
C GLU A 1207 12.50 25.80 14.66
N LEU A 1208 13.14 26.01 13.51
CA LEU A 1208 12.44 26.14 12.23
C LEU A 1208 11.69 24.85 11.87
N ASN A 1209 12.30 23.67 11.99
CA ASN A 1209 11.61 22.40 11.77
C ASN A 1209 10.45 22.23 12.73
N HIS A 1210 10.63 22.59 14.00
CA HIS A 1210 9.58 22.48 15.00
C HIS A 1210 8.38 23.39 14.71
N HIS A 1211 8.61 24.65 14.33
CA HIS A 1211 7.54 25.57 13.93
C HIS A 1211 6.88 25.15 12.62
N MET A 1212 7.66 24.68 11.65
CA MET A 1212 7.13 24.11 10.43
C MET A 1212 6.25 22.92 10.77
N LEU A 1213 6.75 21.91 11.49
CA LEU A 1213 6.00 20.72 11.93
C LEU A 1213 4.73 21.09 12.71
N ARG A 1214 4.76 22.12 13.58
CA ARG A 1214 3.55 22.59 14.26
C ARG A 1214 2.54 23.24 13.32
N PHE A 1215 2.96 24.13 12.41
CA PHE A 1215 2.05 24.68 11.38
C PHE A 1215 1.47 23.56 10.52
N LEU A 1216 2.32 22.61 10.20
CA LEU A 1216 2.03 21.41 9.47
C LEU A 1216 0.95 20.61 10.26
N GLU A 1217 1.18 20.23 11.50
CA GLU A 1217 0.21 19.51 12.33
C GLU A 1217 -1.08 20.30 12.55
N ASP A 1218 -1.00 21.54 13.03
CA ASP A 1218 -2.14 22.27 13.59
C ASP A 1218 -2.79 23.27 12.62
N GLY A 1219 -2.21 23.47 11.44
CA GLY A 1219 -2.66 24.45 10.45
C GLY A 1219 -2.35 25.90 10.83
N PRO A 1220 -2.83 26.88 10.03
CA PRO A 1220 -2.54 28.30 10.23
C PRO A 1220 -2.95 28.82 11.63
N ALA A 1221 -4.03 28.26 12.18
CA ALA A 1221 -4.60 28.65 13.48
C ALA A 1221 -3.82 28.14 14.71
N GLY A 1222 -2.96 27.13 14.55
CA GLY A 1222 -2.13 26.56 15.63
C GLY A 1222 -0.77 27.24 15.83
N THR A 1223 -0.40 28.17 14.95
CA THR A 1223 0.88 28.87 15.02
C THR A 1223 0.84 29.90 16.17
N PRO A 1224 1.68 29.78 17.22
CA PRO A 1224 1.75 30.80 18.26
C PRO A 1224 2.22 32.14 17.67
N THR A 1225 1.56 33.23 18.07
CA THR A 1225 2.01 34.59 17.78
C THR A 1225 3.29 34.90 18.55
N ALA A 1226 4.22 35.63 17.93
CA ALA A 1226 5.53 35.98 18.48
C ALA A 1226 5.51 36.27 20.00
N GLY A 1227 6.38 35.58 20.73
CA GLY A 1227 6.69 35.79 22.14
C GLY A 1227 8.11 36.28 22.32
#